data_AF-A0A9E2CGH8-F1
#
_entry.id   AF-A0A9E2CGH8-F1
#
_cell.length_a   1.000
_cell.length_b   1.000
_cell.length_c   1.000
_cell.angle_alpha   90.00
_cell.angle_beta   90.00
_cell.angle_gamma   90.00
#
_symmetry.space_group_name_H-M   'P 1'
#
loop_
_entity.id
_entity.type
_entity.pdbx_description
1 polymer ?
#
loop_
_entity_poly.entity_id
_entity_poly.type
_entity_poly.pdbx_seq_one_letter_code
_entity_poly.pdbx_strand_id
1 'polypeptide(L)'
;PPVLYKAGTGPQNNIDGYGRNRWGDYSYTTLDPVDQTTFWTIQEYGHSSNIWGTYIGVIQAGVPDCDENEVPDDCDIDCGPPGGECDVAGCGTSLDCNTNGVPDTCEEDCNDNGIPDDCDVRDSTSLDCNSNFIPDECEVDCNDNDIPDDCDIAAGTSLDCNGNIVPDGCDIGGGTSVDCNANSIPDECDISGGGSGDCQNNGIPDECDVLVSDCQPNGIPDACDIGAQPMAISFPLNSDPGWATEGDWAWGEPTGSGGAYGSPDPTSGYTGRFVYGYNLNGDYPNDLPERNLTSTPISCTGLHDVHLSFWRWLGVEQPAYDHAYVQVSNDGVNWAVVWENDVEIADSSWVFQEFDISAVADGQPAVQLRWTMGETDGGWTYCGWNIDDITIQGVAYVGGENDCNNNAVPDDCDIIAGTSQDCNTNGSPDDCDIAAGTSQDTNSNGIPDECEIASPLPEPGGVAKNRYISFQPNNGGMSVAFRVQLTASQHFPGSVGTTGWVGEPDANDVSRVVNTAYYTASWPAVVHVGDCKIVPAAAYEVRATLDAAAFSVPLTIPTVPEPTPAKWADCVGELHGTEWTAPNGTVNFDDVMAAVQYFVGASTKPHLTRVDIEPEVPNVILNFTDIFQIVLAFQGEAYPFQDPAGCP
;
A
#
# COMPACT_ATOMS: atom_id res chain seq x y z
N PRO A 1 48.38 0.07 -5.98
CA PRO A 1 48.37 1.23 -5.03
C PRO A 1 49.81 1.56 -4.58
N PRO A 2 50.18 2.83 -4.35
CA PRO A 2 51.53 3.16 -3.88
C PRO A 2 51.77 2.55 -2.50
N VAL A 3 52.78 1.68 -2.39
CA VAL A 3 53.14 1.01 -1.13
C VAL A 3 54.11 1.90 -0.35
N LEU A 4 53.72 2.30 0.87
CA LEU A 4 54.56 3.10 1.75
C LEU A 4 55.54 2.20 2.52
N TYR A 5 56.77 2.07 2.03
CA TYR A 5 57.82 1.28 2.70
C TYR A 5 58.37 1.97 3.95
N LYS A 6 58.60 3.28 3.89
CA LYS A 6 59.10 4.06 5.03
C LYS A 6 58.62 5.51 4.97
N ALA A 7 57.81 5.89 5.96
CA ALA A 7 57.49 7.30 6.19
C ALA A 7 58.70 8.05 6.78
N GLY A 8 58.84 9.33 6.41
CA GLY A 8 59.71 10.26 7.13
C GLY A 8 59.21 10.48 8.57
N THR A 9 60.13 10.55 9.53
CA THR A 9 59.78 10.73 10.96
C THR A 9 59.88 12.17 11.43
N GLY A 10 60.26 13.10 10.56
CA GLY A 10 60.34 14.54 10.84
C GLY A 10 59.95 15.41 9.64
N PRO A 11 59.70 16.71 9.86
CA PRO A 11 59.26 17.62 8.80
C PRO A 11 60.37 17.86 7.76
N GLN A 12 60.05 17.70 6.47
CA GLN A 12 60.93 17.95 5.32
C GLN A 12 61.09 19.43 4.98
N ASN A 13 60.49 20.34 5.75
CA ASN A 13 60.53 21.77 5.47
C ASN A 13 61.58 22.44 6.37
N ASN A 14 62.86 22.22 6.08
CA ASN A 14 63.90 23.07 6.63
C ASN A 14 64.86 23.48 5.52
N ILE A 15 64.63 24.71 5.10
CA ILE A 15 65.47 25.55 4.28
C ILE A 15 66.91 25.46 4.80
N ASP A 16 67.87 25.03 3.96
CA ASP A 16 69.28 25.11 4.31
C ASP A 16 69.68 26.56 4.67
N GLY A 17 70.89 26.77 5.19
CA GLY A 17 71.37 28.12 5.53
C GLY A 17 71.40 29.13 4.35
N TYR A 18 71.01 28.72 3.15
CA TYR A 18 70.96 29.52 1.92
C TYR A 18 69.56 29.72 1.33
N GLY A 19 68.48 29.23 1.94
CA GLY A 19 67.15 29.43 1.38
C GLY A 19 66.55 28.25 0.60
N ARG A 20 67.18 27.07 0.57
CA ARG A 20 66.76 25.95 -0.32
C ARG A 20 66.21 24.76 0.45
N ASN A 21 65.11 24.19 -0.04
CA ASN A 21 64.64 22.88 0.41
C ASN A 21 65.19 21.79 -0.53
N ARG A 22 65.88 20.78 -0.01
CA ARG A 22 66.51 19.72 -0.81
C ARG A 22 65.92 18.38 -0.42
N TRP A 23 65.31 17.72 -1.39
CA TRP A 23 64.78 16.35 -1.28
C TRP A 23 65.52 15.48 -2.29
N GLY A 24 65.90 14.27 -1.89
CA GLY A 24 66.51 13.28 -2.77
C GLY A 24 67.92 13.64 -3.23
N ASP A 25 68.75 14.26 -2.37
CA ASP A 25 70.15 14.57 -2.72
C ASP A 25 70.95 13.29 -3.06
N TYR A 26 70.51 12.13 -2.56
CA TYR A 26 70.84 10.82 -3.10
C TYR A 26 69.60 9.91 -3.07
N SER A 27 69.34 9.28 -4.21
CA SER A 27 68.35 8.24 -4.41
C SER A 27 68.99 7.20 -5.32
N TYR A 28 69.00 5.94 -4.89
CA TYR A 28 69.57 4.88 -5.68
C TYR A 28 68.72 3.63 -5.56
N THR A 29 68.19 3.17 -6.70
CA THR A 29 67.53 1.88 -6.80
C THR A 29 68.35 1.03 -7.76
N THR A 30 68.60 -0.22 -7.37
CA THR A 30 69.29 -1.21 -8.20
C THR A 30 68.56 -2.54 -8.09
N LEU A 31 68.64 -3.33 -9.15
CA LEU A 31 68.32 -4.74 -9.09
C LEU A 31 69.29 -5.45 -8.13
N ASP A 32 68.84 -6.47 -7.42
CA ASP A 32 69.73 -7.38 -6.71
C ASP A 32 70.68 -8.04 -7.73
N PRO A 33 72.01 -8.06 -7.49
CA PRO A 33 72.95 -8.71 -8.40
C PRO A 33 72.83 -10.24 -8.45
N VAL A 34 72.03 -10.86 -7.58
CA VAL A 34 71.82 -12.31 -7.45
C VAL A 34 70.44 -12.74 -7.94
N ASP A 35 69.40 -11.92 -7.81
CA ASP A 35 68.05 -12.20 -8.32
C ASP A 35 67.47 -11.00 -9.10
N GLN A 36 66.74 -11.28 -10.19
CA GLN A 36 66.27 -10.24 -11.11
C GLN A 36 64.88 -9.69 -10.76
N THR A 37 64.35 -10.04 -9.59
CA THR A 37 62.96 -9.80 -9.18
C THR A 37 62.91 -8.96 -7.92
N THR A 38 64.02 -8.87 -7.19
CA THR A 38 64.20 -8.02 -6.03
C THR A 38 64.93 -6.74 -6.43
N PHE A 39 64.32 -5.60 -6.11
CA PHE A 39 64.95 -4.30 -6.16
C PHE A 39 65.38 -3.87 -4.76
N TRP A 40 66.62 -3.40 -4.65
CA TRP A 40 67.08 -2.68 -3.49
C TRP A 40 66.97 -1.19 -3.75
N THR A 41 66.30 -0.49 -2.86
CA THR A 41 66.19 0.97 -2.91
C THR A 41 66.84 1.60 -1.69
N ILE A 42 67.72 2.56 -1.93
CA ILE A 42 68.43 3.33 -0.92
C ILE A 42 67.92 4.76 -1.04
N GLN A 43 67.14 5.18 -0.05
CA GLN A 43 66.45 6.46 -0.06
C GLN A 43 66.82 7.28 1.17
N GLU A 44 67.01 8.58 0.95
CA GLU A 44 67.12 9.55 2.03
C GLU A 44 65.73 9.92 2.58
N TYR A 45 65.60 9.99 3.90
CA TYR A 45 64.37 10.46 4.56
C TYR A 45 64.68 11.46 5.67
N GLY A 46 63.71 12.34 5.95
CA GLY A 46 63.79 13.28 7.06
C GLY A 46 63.63 12.55 8.38
N HIS A 47 64.72 12.41 9.15
CA HIS A 47 64.67 11.74 10.45
C HIS A 47 64.24 12.70 11.55
N SER A 48 64.85 13.89 11.61
CA SER A 48 64.51 14.99 12.54
C SER A 48 65.05 16.32 12.01
N SER A 49 64.80 17.45 12.71
CA SER A 49 65.25 18.79 12.27
C SER A 49 66.74 18.83 11.93
N ASN A 50 67.07 19.14 10.67
CA ASN A 50 68.43 19.23 10.15
C ASN A 50 69.25 17.92 10.27
N ILE A 51 68.58 16.77 10.35
CA ILE A 51 69.18 15.44 10.33
C ILE A 51 68.43 14.56 9.33
N TRP A 52 69.16 14.10 8.32
CA TRP A 52 68.68 13.16 7.33
C TRP A 52 69.17 11.75 7.66
N GLY A 53 68.30 10.77 7.46
CA GLY A 53 68.62 9.36 7.58
C GLY A 53 68.60 8.68 6.21
N THR A 54 69.33 7.58 6.10
CA THR A 54 69.24 6.68 4.93
C THR A 54 68.44 5.45 5.31
N TYR A 55 67.50 5.05 4.46
CA TYR A 55 66.80 3.80 4.57
C TYR A 55 67.12 2.92 3.36
N ILE A 56 67.38 1.64 3.61
CA ILE A 56 67.54 0.62 2.59
C ILE A 56 66.30 -0.27 2.66
N GLY A 57 65.47 -0.22 1.62
CA GLY A 57 64.30 -1.06 1.44
C GLY A 57 64.56 -2.15 0.41
N VAL A 58 63.90 -3.29 0.61
CA VAL A 58 63.82 -4.38 -0.36
C VAL A 58 62.41 -4.36 -0.95
N ILE A 59 62.32 -4.42 -2.27
CA ILE A 59 61.06 -4.48 -3.03
C ILE A 59 61.14 -5.75 -3.84
N GLN A 60 60.31 -6.74 -3.52
CA GLN A 60 60.17 -7.93 -4.35
C GLN A 60 59.06 -7.67 -5.36
N ALA A 61 59.41 -7.56 -6.63
CA ALA A 61 58.44 -7.72 -7.70
C ALA A 61 58.28 -9.23 -7.89
N GLY A 62 57.08 -9.77 -7.66
CA GLY A 62 56.83 -11.17 -8.00
C GLY A 62 57.08 -11.39 -9.49
N VAL A 63 57.65 -12.53 -9.86
CA VAL A 63 57.45 -13.02 -11.23
C VAL A 63 56.01 -13.55 -11.26
N PRO A 64 55.19 -13.17 -12.25
CA PRO A 64 53.89 -13.80 -12.45
C PRO A 64 54.05 -15.33 -12.53
N ASP A 65 53.26 -16.02 -11.71
CA ASP A 65 53.14 -17.50 -11.59
C ASP A 65 51.67 -17.70 -11.21
N CYS A 66 50.83 -17.77 -12.23
CA CYS A 66 49.38 -17.67 -12.12
C CYS A 66 48.70 -18.97 -11.68
N ASP A 67 49.29 -20.13 -12.03
CA ASP A 67 48.81 -21.46 -11.64
C ASP A 67 49.48 -21.97 -10.35
N GLU A 68 50.33 -21.15 -9.73
CA GLU A 68 51.07 -21.39 -8.49
C GLU A 68 51.91 -22.68 -8.52
N ASN A 69 52.41 -23.06 -9.70
CA ASN A 69 53.12 -24.32 -9.89
C ASN A 69 54.63 -24.22 -9.57
N GLU A 70 55.10 -23.04 -9.14
CA GLU A 70 56.49 -22.67 -8.87
C GLU A 70 57.39 -22.51 -10.13
N VAL A 71 56.79 -22.48 -11.32
CA VAL A 71 57.37 -22.07 -12.60
C VAL A 71 56.76 -20.70 -12.95
N PRO A 72 57.56 -19.70 -13.35
CA PRO A 72 56.99 -18.43 -13.79
C PRO A 72 56.26 -18.56 -15.13
N ASP A 73 55.21 -17.76 -15.34
CA ASP A 73 54.35 -17.76 -16.54
C ASP A 73 55.15 -17.78 -17.87
N ASP A 74 56.15 -16.90 -18.00
CA ASP A 74 57.04 -16.83 -19.17
C ASP A 74 57.82 -18.14 -19.40
N CYS A 75 58.14 -18.87 -18.32
CA CYS A 75 58.83 -20.16 -18.36
C CYS A 75 57.87 -21.36 -18.53
N ASP A 76 56.59 -21.21 -18.21
CA ASP A 76 55.55 -22.21 -18.49
C ASP A 76 55.25 -22.32 -19.98
N ILE A 77 55.41 -21.22 -20.72
CA ILE A 77 55.20 -21.15 -22.17
C ILE A 77 56.47 -21.54 -22.97
N ASP A 78 57.67 -21.13 -22.51
CA ASP A 78 58.94 -21.48 -23.17
C ASP A 78 60.07 -21.79 -22.16
N CYS A 79 60.71 -22.96 -22.32
CA CYS A 79 61.88 -23.37 -21.54
C CYS A 79 63.15 -22.53 -21.78
N GLY A 80 63.19 -21.73 -22.84
CA GLY A 80 64.38 -20.98 -23.23
C GLY A 80 65.59 -21.89 -23.55
N PRO A 81 66.82 -21.32 -23.60
CA PRO A 81 68.01 -22.07 -23.97
C PRO A 81 68.50 -23.01 -22.85
N PRO A 82 69.09 -24.18 -23.18
CA PRO A 82 69.61 -25.13 -22.20
C PRO A 82 70.63 -24.49 -21.23
N GLY A 83 70.41 -24.70 -19.92
CA GLY A 83 71.16 -24.13 -18.81
C GLY A 83 70.74 -22.71 -18.39
N GLY A 84 69.63 -22.19 -18.93
CA GLY A 84 69.03 -20.90 -18.58
C GLY A 84 68.12 -20.95 -17.33
N GLU A 85 67.55 -19.80 -16.98
CA GLU A 85 66.66 -19.64 -15.82
C GLU A 85 65.34 -20.42 -15.96
N CYS A 86 64.83 -20.55 -17.19
CA CYS A 86 63.63 -21.36 -17.51
C CYS A 86 63.92 -22.84 -17.84
N ASP A 87 65.18 -23.32 -17.75
CA ASP A 87 65.51 -24.74 -18.00
C ASP A 87 65.22 -25.61 -16.75
N VAL A 88 63.94 -25.67 -16.37
CA VAL A 88 63.40 -26.39 -15.21
C VAL A 88 62.46 -27.52 -15.64
N ALA A 89 62.30 -28.56 -14.83
CA ALA A 89 61.45 -29.68 -15.19
C ALA A 89 59.96 -29.28 -15.13
N GLY A 90 59.29 -29.26 -16.29
CA GLY A 90 57.90 -28.80 -16.41
C GLY A 90 57.74 -27.53 -17.25
N CYS A 91 58.84 -26.83 -17.57
CA CYS A 91 58.78 -25.66 -18.45
C CYS A 91 58.23 -26.01 -19.85
N GLY A 92 57.61 -25.02 -20.51
CA GLY A 92 57.11 -25.14 -21.87
C GLY A 92 56.00 -26.19 -22.08
N THR A 93 55.30 -26.57 -21.01
CA THR A 93 54.17 -27.51 -21.10
C THR A 93 52.82 -26.85 -21.21
N SER A 94 52.73 -25.56 -20.86
CA SER A 94 51.50 -24.80 -20.91
C SER A 94 51.29 -24.21 -22.31
N LEU A 95 50.03 -24.01 -22.67
CA LEU A 95 49.62 -23.39 -23.93
C LEU A 95 49.43 -21.88 -23.71
N ASP A 96 49.67 -21.10 -24.75
CA ASP A 96 49.39 -19.65 -24.83
C ASP A 96 48.86 -19.39 -26.24
N CYS A 97 47.56 -19.54 -26.40
CA CYS A 97 46.88 -19.45 -27.67
C CYS A 97 46.83 -18.01 -28.18
N ASN A 98 46.71 -17.00 -27.31
CA ASN A 98 46.64 -15.58 -27.68
C ASN A 98 48.01 -14.87 -27.76
N THR A 99 49.07 -15.57 -27.40
CA THR A 99 50.47 -15.11 -27.38
C THR A 99 50.69 -13.88 -26.51
N ASN A 100 49.90 -13.72 -25.45
CA ASN A 100 49.96 -12.56 -24.56
C ASN A 100 50.99 -12.72 -23.42
N GLY A 101 51.59 -13.92 -23.26
CA GLY A 101 52.55 -14.23 -22.21
C GLY A 101 51.94 -14.75 -20.91
N VAL A 102 50.65 -15.05 -20.90
CA VAL A 102 49.92 -15.72 -19.81
C VAL A 102 49.51 -17.12 -20.29
N PRO A 103 49.76 -18.18 -19.53
CA PRO A 103 49.26 -19.51 -19.84
C PRO A 103 47.73 -19.55 -19.95
N ASP A 104 47.20 -20.30 -20.93
CA ASP A 104 45.75 -20.50 -21.17
C ASP A 104 44.99 -20.89 -19.89
N THR A 105 45.60 -21.73 -19.04
CA THR A 105 45.01 -22.19 -17.77
C THR A 105 44.78 -21.10 -16.72
N CYS A 106 45.30 -19.91 -16.97
CA CYS A 106 45.23 -18.75 -16.09
C CYS A 106 44.37 -17.62 -16.66
N GLU A 107 43.72 -17.88 -17.79
CA GLU A 107 42.79 -16.97 -18.44
C GLU A 107 41.36 -17.40 -18.14
N GLU A 108 40.39 -16.49 -18.34
CA GLU A 108 38.97 -16.81 -18.11
C GLU A 108 38.51 -17.85 -19.15
N ASP A 109 37.91 -18.93 -18.65
CA ASP A 109 37.34 -20.05 -19.41
C ASP A 109 35.95 -20.29 -18.83
N CYS A 110 34.96 -19.64 -19.42
CA CYS A 110 33.60 -19.61 -18.90
C CYS A 110 32.84 -20.94 -19.13
N ASN A 111 33.23 -21.72 -20.13
CA ASN A 111 32.59 -22.99 -20.51
C ASN A 111 33.35 -24.23 -19.97
N ASP A 112 34.43 -24.01 -19.22
CA ASP A 112 35.31 -25.01 -18.59
C ASP A 112 35.86 -26.05 -19.61
N ASN A 113 36.06 -25.65 -20.87
CA ASN A 113 36.49 -26.58 -21.92
C ASN A 113 38.02 -26.73 -22.03
N GLY A 114 38.76 -25.89 -21.29
CA GLY A 114 40.22 -25.83 -21.26
C GLY A 114 40.86 -24.93 -22.32
N ILE A 115 40.07 -24.08 -22.98
CA ILE A 115 40.50 -23.05 -23.93
C ILE A 115 39.95 -21.71 -23.42
N PRO A 116 40.78 -20.66 -23.30
CA PRO A 116 40.33 -19.33 -22.89
C PRO A 116 39.27 -18.75 -23.83
N ASP A 117 38.36 -17.95 -23.27
CA ASP A 117 37.24 -17.31 -23.96
C ASP A 117 37.66 -16.62 -25.28
N ASP A 118 38.72 -15.81 -25.23
CA ASP A 118 39.21 -15.04 -26.38
C ASP A 118 39.78 -15.92 -27.50
N CYS A 119 40.35 -17.07 -27.14
CA CYS A 119 40.84 -18.08 -28.07
C CYS A 119 39.71 -18.93 -28.64
N ASP A 120 38.69 -19.22 -27.84
CA ASP A 120 37.51 -19.95 -28.26
C ASP A 120 36.75 -19.21 -29.38
N VAL A 121 36.57 -17.91 -29.17
CA VAL A 121 35.98 -17.01 -30.16
C VAL A 121 36.86 -16.87 -31.39
N ARG A 122 38.15 -16.61 -31.22
CA ARG A 122 39.08 -16.34 -32.32
C ARG A 122 39.29 -17.55 -33.23
N ASP A 123 39.37 -18.75 -32.65
CA ASP A 123 39.59 -19.99 -33.38
C ASP A 123 38.25 -20.60 -33.89
N SER A 124 37.13 -19.89 -33.67
CA SER A 124 35.77 -20.24 -34.10
C SER A 124 35.29 -21.59 -33.55
N THR A 125 35.76 -21.97 -32.36
CA THR A 125 35.21 -23.09 -31.59
C THR A 125 33.93 -22.68 -30.87
N SER A 126 33.80 -21.39 -30.54
CA SER A 126 32.59 -20.77 -29.99
C SER A 126 32.09 -19.62 -30.87
N LEU A 127 30.80 -19.29 -30.75
CA LEU A 127 30.21 -18.12 -31.42
C LEU A 127 30.41 -16.88 -30.55
N ASP A 128 30.53 -15.71 -31.19
CA ASP A 128 30.60 -14.38 -30.56
C ASP A 128 29.86 -13.39 -31.47
N CYS A 129 28.59 -13.17 -31.18
CA CYS A 129 27.69 -12.38 -32.00
C CYS A 129 27.87 -10.87 -31.81
N ASN A 130 28.35 -10.41 -30.65
CA ASN A 130 28.56 -9.00 -30.32
C ASN A 130 30.05 -8.55 -30.45
N SER A 131 30.95 -9.49 -30.73
CA SER A 131 32.40 -9.31 -30.89
C SER A 131 33.11 -8.77 -29.64
N ASN A 132 32.67 -9.17 -28.44
CA ASN A 132 33.25 -8.73 -27.17
C ASN A 132 34.34 -9.65 -26.61
N PHE A 133 34.65 -10.76 -27.31
CA PHE A 133 35.60 -11.81 -26.93
C PHE A 133 35.14 -12.75 -25.81
N ILE A 134 33.86 -12.76 -25.48
CA ILE A 134 33.21 -13.73 -24.61
C ILE A 134 32.36 -14.65 -25.50
N PRO A 135 32.46 -15.98 -25.37
CA PRO A 135 31.58 -16.91 -26.07
C PRO A 135 30.09 -16.66 -25.78
N ASP A 136 29.24 -16.72 -26.81
CA ASP A 136 27.78 -16.56 -26.70
C ASP A 136 27.17 -17.43 -25.57
N GLU A 137 27.62 -18.67 -25.44
CA GLU A 137 27.12 -19.63 -24.43
C GLU A 137 27.45 -19.25 -22.97
N CYS A 138 28.29 -18.23 -22.78
CA CYS A 138 28.69 -17.70 -21.49
C CYS A 138 28.09 -16.33 -21.19
N GLU A 139 27.34 -15.78 -22.14
CA GLU A 139 26.62 -14.54 -21.95
C GLU A 139 25.23 -14.81 -21.38
N VAL A 140 24.57 -13.74 -20.95
CA VAL A 140 23.23 -13.85 -20.36
C VAL A 140 22.23 -14.18 -21.47
N ASP A 141 21.57 -15.33 -21.33
CA ASP A 141 20.43 -15.76 -22.12
C ASP A 141 19.26 -15.99 -21.17
N CYS A 142 18.35 -15.04 -21.13
CA CYS A 142 17.20 -15.07 -20.23
C CYS A 142 16.08 -15.99 -20.71
N ASN A 143 16.04 -16.30 -22.01
CA ASN A 143 14.94 -17.04 -22.65
C ASN A 143 15.34 -18.49 -23.03
N ASP A 144 16.56 -18.89 -22.68
CA ASP A 144 17.16 -20.23 -22.87
C ASP A 144 17.09 -20.70 -24.34
N ASN A 145 17.34 -19.80 -25.31
CA ASN A 145 17.30 -20.12 -26.73
C ASN A 145 18.68 -20.35 -27.38
N ASP A 146 19.75 -20.37 -26.58
CA ASP A 146 21.16 -20.48 -26.99
C ASP A 146 21.69 -19.25 -27.76
N ILE A 147 21.04 -18.08 -27.63
CA ILE A 147 21.47 -16.79 -28.19
C ILE A 147 21.45 -15.75 -27.06
N PRO A 148 22.55 -15.02 -26.83
CA PRO A 148 22.62 -13.96 -25.82
C PRO A 148 21.56 -12.87 -26.04
N ASP A 149 21.08 -12.31 -24.94
CA ASP A 149 20.03 -11.28 -24.90
C ASP A 149 20.31 -10.11 -25.86
N ASP A 150 21.53 -9.58 -25.83
CA ASP A 150 21.94 -8.44 -26.65
C ASP A 150 22.00 -8.76 -28.15
N CYS A 151 22.35 -10.00 -28.49
CA CYS A 151 22.36 -10.50 -29.85
C CYS A 151 20.96 -10.82 -30.38
N ASP A 152 20.07 -11.30 -29.51
CA ASP A 152 18.67 -11.50 -29.80
C ASP A 152 17.97 -10.17 -30.16
N ILE A 153 18.30 -9.12 -29.41
CA ILE A 153 17.84 -7.75 -29.67
C ILE A 153 18.46 -7.19 -30.95
N ALA A 154 19.78 -7.34 -31.14
CA ALA A 154 20.47 -6.85 -32.33
C ALA A 154 20.01 -7.53 -33.63
N ALA A 155 19.65 -8.81 -33.56
CA ALA A 155 19.10 -9.58 -34.68
C ALA A 155 17.62 -9.26 -34.94
N GLY A 156 16.93 -8.60 -34.00
CA GLY A 156 15.50 -8.33 -34.03
C GLY A 156 14.64 -9.59 -33.86
N THR A 157 15.20 -10.64 -33.24
CA THR A 157 14.48 -11.85 -32.84
C THR A 157 13.74 -11.65 -31.52
N SER A 158 14.25 -10.76 -30.67
CA SER A 158 13.62 -10.26 -29.44
C SER A 158 13.40 -8.74 -29.52
N LEU A 159 12.33 -8.27 -28.86
CA LEU A 159 12.06 -6.84 -28.72
C LEU A 159 12.71 -6.33 -27.42
N ASP A 160 13.25 -5.12 -27.47
CA ASP A 160 13.76 -4.36 -26.32
C ASP A 160 13.32 -2.91 -26.51
N CYS A 161 12.16 -2.61 -25.94
CA CYS A 161 11.52 -1.32 -26.12
C CYS A 161 12.02 -0.25 -25.13
N ASN A 162 12.48 -0.66 -23.94
CA ASN A 162 12.99 0.23 -22.89
C ASN A 162 14.50 0.53 -23.05
N GLY A 163 15.20 -0.22 -23.91
CA GLY A 163 16.61 -0.05 -24.27
C GLY A 163 17.59 -0.52 -23.21
N ASN A 164 17.18 -1.44 -22.32
CA ASN A 164 18.00 -1.94 -21.22
C ASN A 164 18.87 -3.15 -21.61
N ILE A 165 18.78 -3.64 -22.86
CA ILE A 165 19.53 -4.79 -23.39
C ILE A 165 19.02 -6.13 -22.79
N VAL A 166 17.80 -6.16 -22.27
CA VAL A 166 17.08 -7.37 -21.86
C VAL A 166 15.82 -7.48 -22.72
N PRO A 167 15.52 -8.65 -23.30
CA PRO A 167 14.28 -8.86 -24.04
C PRO A 167 13.03 -8.53 -23.21
N ASP A 168 12.06 -7.86 -23.82
CA ASP A 168 10.77 -7.48 -23.21
C ASP A 168 10.10 -8.67 -22.48
N GLY A 169 10.10 -9.86 -23.10
CA GLY A 169 9.52 -11.06 -22.52
C GLY A 169 10.25 -11.56 -21.25
N CYS A 170 11.54 -11.28 -21.15
CA CYS A 170 12.34 -11.57 -19.96
C CYS A 170 12.18 -10.51 -18.88
N ASP A 171 11.99 -9.25 -19.27
CA ASP A 171 11.65 -8.20 -18.33
C ASP A 171 10.32 -8.49 -17.61
N ILE A 172 9.32 -8.96 -18.37
CA ILE A 172 8.03 -9.42 -17.82
C ILE A 172 8.22 -10.68 -16.97
N GLY A 173 8.96 -11.67 -17.47
CA GLY A 173 9.21 -12.94 -16.76
C GLY A 173 10.01 -12.79 -15.47
N GLY A 174 10.92 -11.82 -15.42
CA GLY A 174 11.74 -11.46 -14.27
C GLY A 174 11.09 -10.48 -13.30
N GLY A 175 9.96 -9.87 -13.68
CA GLY A 175 9.25 -8.87 -12.90
C GLY A 175 9.97 -7.51 -12.82
N THR A 176 10.89 -7.23 -13.75
CA THR A 176 11.53 -5.92 -13.94
C THR A 176 10.63 -4.97 -14.72
N SER A 177 9.73 -5.51 -15.55
CA SER A 177 8.60 -4.78 -16.14
C SER A 177 7.28 -5.47 -15.86
N VAL A 178 6.19 -4.70 -15.91
CA VAL A 178 4.82 -5.18 -15.70
C VAL A 178 4.16 -5.37 -17.07
N ASP A 179 3.34 -6.43 -17.21
CA ASP A 179 2.45 -6.66 -18.35
C ASP A 179 1.07 -6.94 -17.78
N CYS A 180 0.35 -5.85 -17.52
CA CYS A 180 -0.90 -5.88 -16.78
C CYS A 180 -2.07 -6.40 -17.62
N ASN A 181 -2.05 -6.12 -18.94
CA ASN A 181 -3.08 -6.53 -19.89
C ASN A 181 -2.76 -7.90 -20.55
N ALA A 182 -1.63 -8.50 -20.17
CA ALA A 182 -1.14 -9.82 -20.59
C ALA A 182 -0.96 -9.94 -22.12
N ASN A 183 -0.58 -8.86 -22.79
CA ASN A 183 -0.38 -8.84 -24.24
C ASN A 183 1.06 -9.12 -24.68
N SER A 184 1.95 -9.43 -23.72
CA SER A 184 3.38 -9.70 -23.92
C SER A 184 4.22 -8.50 -24.34
N ILE A 185 3.73 -7.28 -24.08
CA ILE A 185 4.45 -6.02 -24.23
C ILE A 185 4.50 -5.37 -22.84
N PRO A 186 5.67 -4.91 -22.36
CA PRO A 186 5.77 -4.15 -21.12
C PRO A 186 4.87 -2.92 -21.14
N ASP A 187 4.23 -2.61 -20.01
CA ASP A 187 3.30 -1.49 -19.86
C ASP A 187 3.90 -0.15 -20.36
N GLU A 188 5.15 0.15 -20.01
CA GLU A 188 5.85 1.36 -20.47
C GLU A 188 6.00 1.45 -22.00
N CYS A 189 6.00 0.29 -22.66
CA CYS A 189 6.15 0.16 -24.10
C CYS A 189 4.82 0.12 -24.81
N ASP A 190 3.79 -0.41 -24.16
CA ASP A 190 2.42 -0.39 -24.66
C ASP A 190 1.89 1.05 -24.73
N ILE A 191 2.16 1.84 -23.68
CA ILE A 191 1.81 3.28 -23.63
C ILE A 191 2.59 4.06 -24.68
N SER A 192 3.92 3.94 -24.72
CA SER A 192 4.76 4.71 -25.66
C SER A 192 4.57 4.30 -27.12
N GLY A 193 4.22 3.03 -27.37
CA GLY A 193 3.85 2.48 -28.68
C GLY A 193 2.44 2.86 -29.13
N GLY A 194 1.61 3.41 -28.24
CA GLY A 194 0.21 3.75 -28.49
C GLY A 194 -0.70 2.52 -28.64
N GLY A 195 -0.30 1.37 -28.09
CA GLY A 195 -1.14 0.20 -27.95
C GLY A 195 -2.12 0.34 -26.78
N SER A 196 -1.69 1.04 -25.72
CA SER A 196 -2.53 1.45 -24.59
C SER A 196 -2.55 2.98 -24.40
N GLY A 197 -3.62 3.47 -23.76
CA GLY A 197 -3.70 4.85 -23.28
C GLY A 197 -3.10 4.98 -21.88
N ASP A 198 -2.69 6.20 -21.54
CA ASP A 198 -2.34 6.62 -20.17
C ASP A 198 -2.78 8.07 -20.04
N CYS A 199 -4.08 8.29 -19.86
CA CYS A 199 -4.63 9.65 -19.93
C CYS A 199 -4.22 10.51 -18.71
N GLN A 200 -3.89 9.86 -17.61
CA GLN A 200 -3.45 10.40 -16.32
C GLN A 200 -1.93 10.59 -16.25
N ASN A 201 -1.17 10.03 -17.20
CA ASN A 201 0.29 10.04 -17.28
C ASN A 201 0.98 9.49 -16.02
N ASN A 202 0.39 8.47 -15.38
CA ASN A 202 0.96 7.85 -14.19
C ASN A 202 1.85 6.62 -14.50
N GLY A 203 1.99 6.28 -15.79
CA GLY A 203 2.80 5.17 -16.26
C GLY A 203 2.13 3.81 -16.15
N ILE A 204 0.81 3.77 -15.86
CA ILE A 204 -0.01 2.56 -15.84
C ILE A 204 -1.00 2.64 -17.00
N PRO A 205 -1.12 1.60 -17.85
CA PRO A 205 -2.11 1.56 -18.92
C PRO A 205 -3.54 1.75 -18.38
N ASP A 206 -4.37 2.54 -19.09
CA ASP A 206 -5.75 2.86 -18.68
C ASP A 206 -6.55 1.58 -18.33
N GLU A 207 -6.43 0.50 -19.12
CA GLU A 207 -7.13 -0.77 -18.90
C GLU A 207 -6.67 -1.56 -17.66
N CYS A 208 -5.55 -1.15 -17.08
CA CYS A 208 -4.92 -1.76 -15.92
C CYS A 208 -4.97 -0.87 -14.69
N ASP A 209 -5.31 0.40 -14.88
CA ASP A 209 -5.54 1.36 -13.83
C ASP A 209 -6.96 1.22 -13.26
N VAL A 210 -7.26 0.03 -12.73
CA VAL A 210 -8.57 -0.32 -12.14
C VAL A 210 -8.73 0.18 -10.69
N LEU A 211 -7.75 0.93 -10.18
CA LEU A 211 -7.69 1.41 -8.79
C LEU A 211 -7.91 2.92 -8.65
N VAL A 212 -7.93 3.66 -9.76
CA VAL A 212 -8.45 5.03 -9.78
C VAL A 212 -9.96 4.98 -9.98
N SER A 213 -10.63 6.02 -9.50
CA SER A 213 -12.06 6.28 -9.66
C SER A 213 -12.51 5.92 -11.09
N ASP A 214 -13.14 4.75 -11.27
CA ASP A 214 -13.93 4.37 -12.45
C ASP A 214 -15.36 4.21 -11.95
N CYS A 215 -16.04 5.34 -11.93
CA CYS A 215 -17.39 5.41 -11.43
C CYS A 215 -18.42 4.86 -12.42
N GLN A 216 -18.03 4.56 -13.67
CA GLN A 216 -18.95 4.13 -14.73
C GLN A 216 -18.77 2.65 -15.09
N PRO A 217 -18.36 1.82 -14.11
CA PRO A 217 -17.57 0.59 -14.22
C PRO A 217 -17.34 0.10 -15.65
N ASN A 218 -16.70 0.92 -16.47
CA ASN A 218 -16.52 0.68 -17.91
C ASN A 218 -15.08 0.25 -18.24
N GLY A 219 -14.21 0.19 -17.23
CA GLY A 219 -12.80 -0.16 -17.35
C GLY A 219 -11.95 0.97 -17.92
N ILE A 220 -12.44 2.21 -17.83
CA ILE A 220 -11.75 3.43 -18.24
C ILE A 220 -11.76 4.35 -17.02
N PRO A 221 -10.59 4.81 -16.52
CA PRO A 221 -10.53 5.80 -15.45
C PRO A 221 -11.40 7.02 -15.74
N ASP A 222 -11.99 7.60 -14.70
CA ASP A 222 -12.84 8.79 -14.80
C ASP A 222 -12.15 9.90 -15.60
N ALA A 223 -10.84 10.14 -15.40
CA ALA A 223 -10.05 11.12 -16.15
C ALA A 223 -10.00 10.88 -17.68
N CYS A 224 -10.26 9.65 -18.11
CA CYS A 224 -10.16 9.20 -19.50
C CYS A 224 -11.55 9.09 -20.19
N ASP A 225 -12.64 9.41 -19.50
CA ASP A 225 -13.99 9.27 -20.05
C ASP A 225 -14.36 10.40 -21.03
N ILE A 226 -15.16 10.11 -22.06
CA ILE A 226 -15.55 11.02 -23.15
C ILE A 226 -16.39 12.22 -22.63
N GLY A 227 -16.92 12.12 -21.41
CA GLY A 227 -17.59 13.22 -20.69
C GLY A 227 -16.73 13.92 -19.63
N ALA A 228 -15.59 13.35 -19.25
CA ALA A 228 -14.68 13.89 -18.27
C ALA A 228 -13.70 14.87 -18.93
N GLN A 229 -13.60 16.08 -18.39
CA GLN A 229 -12.65 17.08 -18.88
C GLN A 229 -11.74 17.51 -17.73
N PRO A 230 -10.41 17.48 -17.93
CA PRO A 230 -9.48 17.97 -16.93
C PRO A 230 -9.70 19.47 -16.75
N MET A 231 -9.96 19.86 -15.51
CA MET A 231 -10.17 21.23 -15.09
C MET A 231 -9.09 21.59 -14.09
N ALA A 232 -8.45 22.74 -14.31
CA ALA A 232 -7.38 23.23 -13.44
C ALA A 232 -7.68 24.65 -12.95
N ILE A 233 -7.51 24.86 -11.66
CA ILE A 233 -7.57 26.17 -10.99
C ILE A 233 -6.14 26.53 -10.59
N SER A 234 -5.53 27.46 -11.33
CA SER A 234 -4.11 27.82 -11.13
C SER A 234 -3.92 29.20 -10.50
N PHE A 235 -2.94 29.28 -9.60
CA PHE A 235 -2.44 30.45 -8.90
C PHE A 235 -0.93 30.60 -9.17
N PRO A 236 -0.53 31.20 -10.31
CA PRO A 236 0.88 31.37 -10.69
C PRO A 236 1.60 32.50 -9.96
N LEU A 237 1.01 33.02 -8.87
CA LEU A 237 1.49 34.10 -7.99
C LEU A 237 2.03 35.39 -8.65
N ASN A 238 1.77 35.62 -9.94
CA ASN A 238 2.10 36.88 -10.64
C ASN A 238 1.43 38.13 -10.05
N SER A 239 0.39 37.93 -9.23
CA SER A 239 -0.25 38.94 -8.38
C SER A 239 -0.67 38.30 -7.07
N ASP A 240 -0.63 39.08 -5.98
CA ASP A 240 -1.08 38.64 -4.65
C ASP A 240 -2.55 38.18 -4.68
N PRO A 241 -2.83 36.89 -4.41
CA PRO A 241 -4.19 36.37 -4.36
C PRO A 241 -4.94 36.76 -3.07
N GLY A 242 -4.27 37.40 -2.11
CA GLY A 242 -4.88 37.88 -0.87
C GLY A 242 -5.11 36.79 0.17
N TRP A 243 -4.26 35.75 0.17
CA TRP A 243 -4.33 34.66 1.15
C TRP A 243 -3.94 35.15 2.55
N ALA A 244 -4.50 34.51 3.56
CA ALA A 244 -4.26 34.88 4.95
C ALA A 244 -2.86 34.41 5.37
N THR A 245 -2.08 35.30 5.98
CA THR A 245 -0.74 35.01 6.48
C THR A 245 -0.64 35.23 7.99
N GLU A 246 0.11 34.37 8.66
CA GLU A 246 0.44 34.49 10.08
C GLU A 246 1.96 34.58 10.28
N GLY A 247 2.42 35.32 11.30
CA GLY A 247 3.85 35.46 11.53
C GLY A 247 4.52 36.26 10.41
N ASP A 248 5.63 35.73 9.88
CA ASP A 248 6.44 36.42 8.85
C ASP A 248 6.01 36.08 7.42
N TRP A 249 5.05 35.15 7.23
CA TRP A 249 4.55 34.73 5.93
C TRP A 249 4.17 35.95 5.06
N ALA A 250 4.70 36.01 3.85
CA ALA A 250 4.48 37.14 2.95
C ALA A 250 4.48 36.73 1.47
N TRP A 251 3.65 37.42 0.68
CA TRP A 251 3.76 37.41 -0.78
C TRP A 251 4.78 38.46 -1.23
N GLY A 252 5.72 38.09 -2.10
CA GLY A 252 6.72 39.02 -2.59
C GLY A 252 7.88 38.34 -3.30
N GLU A 253 8.87 39.15 -3.68
CA GLU A 253 10.09 38.67 -4.34
C GLU A 253 11.09 38.25 -3.24
N PRO A 254 11.50 36.98 -3.20
CA PRO A 254 12.45 36.50 -2.21
C PRO A 254 13.84 37.05 -2.53
N THR A 255 14.62 37.40 -1.49
CA THR A 255 15.87 38.16 -1.69
C THR A 255 17.10 37.27 -1.89
N GLY A 256 16.94 35.95 -1.85
CA GLY A 256 18.05 35.00 -1.81
C GLY A 256 18.85 35.06 -0.49
N SER A 257 18.21 35.52 0.59
CA SER A 257 18.81 35.61 1.93
C SER A 257 18.48 34.36 2.75
N GLY A 258 18.96 34.30 3.99
CA GLY A 258 18.82 33.10 4.83
C GLY A 258 19.92 32.08 4.56
N GLY A 259 19.63 30.81 4.84
CA GLY A 259 20.56 29.70 4.75
C GLY A 259 21.62 29.72 5.84
N ALA A 260 21.29 30.13 7.08
CA ALA A 260 22.21 29.93 8.21
C ALA A 260 22.60 28.46 8.34
N TYR A 261 21.63 27.59 8.06
CA TYR A 261 21.78 26.17 7.79
C TYR A 261 21.03 25.83 6.49
N GLY A 262 21.54 24.86 5.74
CA GLY A 262 21.02 24.51 4.41
C GLY A 262 21.29 25.56 3.33
N SER A 263 20.44 25.56 2.30
CA SER A 263 20.51 26.50 1.18
C SER A 263 19.72 27.78 1.50
N PRO A 264 20.11 28.97 0.98
CA PRO A 264 19.33 30.19 1.13
C PRO A 264 18.01 30.12 0.35
N ASP A 265 17.15 31.12 0.55
CA ASP A 265 15.95 31.33 -0.27
C ASP A 265 16.28 31.39 -1.77
N PRO A 266 15.30 31.14 -2.66
CA PRO A 266 15.44 31.48 -4.06
C PRO A 266 15.52 33.02 -4.26
N THR A 267 15.98 33.46 -5.42
CA THR A 267 15.99 34.89 -5.79
C THR A 267 14.75 35.34 -6.59
N SER A 268 13.90 34.39 -6.96
CA SER A 268 12.66 34.60 -7.71
C SER A 268 11.76 33.37 -7.60
N GLY A 269 10.48 33.51 -7.95
CA GLY A 269 9.58 32.38 -8.19
C GLY A 269 10.10 31.39 -9.24
N TYR A 270 9.48 30.21 -9.28
CA TYR A 270 9.72 29.22 -10.33
C TYR A 270 9.27 29.80 -11.67
N THR A 271 8.08 30.42 -11.71
CA THR A 271 7.69 31.29 -12.81
C THR A 271 7.48 32.73 -12.32
N GLY A 272 7.87 33.69 -13.17
CA GLY A 272 7.79 35.09 -12.77
C GLY A 272 8.80 35.46 -11.67
N ARG A 273 8.36 36.26 -10.70
CA ARG A 273 9.25 36.90 -9.70
C ARG A 273 8.81 36.71 -8.26
N PHE A 274 7.53 36.44 -8.04
CA PHE A 274 6.93 36.50 -6.71
C PHE A 274 6.58 35.11 -6.23
N VAL A 275 6.66 34.91 -4.92
CA VAL A 275 6.31 33.67 -4.23
C VAL A 275 5.49 34.02 -3.00
N TYR A 276 4.86 33.02 -2.38
CA TYR A 276 4.64 33.08 -0.94
C TYR A 276 5.81 32.42 -0.24
N GLY A 277 6.43 33.11 0.71
CA GLY A 277 7.47 32.52 1.55
C GLY A 277 7.25 32.82 3.03
N TYR A 278 7.74 31.93 3.90
CA TYR A 278 7.62 32.13 5.34
C TYR A 278 8.40 33.38 5.80
N ASN A 279 9.61 33.61 5.28
CA ASN A 279 10.37 34.83 5.52
C ASN A 279 11.21 35.16 4.28
N LEU A 280 10.68 36.02 3.40
CA LEU A 280 11.33 36.37 2.11
C LEU A 280 12.72 37.01 2.21
N ASN A 281 13.20 37.29 3.42
CA ASN A 281 14.46 37.98 3.66
C ASN A 281 15.28 37.33 4.79
N GLY A 282 15.15 36.03 5.01
CA GLY A 282 15.96 35.30 5.98
C GLY A 282 15.33 34.01 6.46
N ASP A 283 15.96 33.42 7.47
CA ASP A 283 15.50 32.14 8.04
C ASP A 283 14.28 32.32 8.96
N TYR A 284 13.55 31.24 9.22
CA TYR A 284 12.54 31.22 10.27
C TYR A 284 13.19 31.35 11.67
N PRO A 285 12.48 31.87 12.69
CA PRO A 285 13.03 31.98 14.04
C PRO A 285 12.97 30.66 14.82
N ASN A 286 13.84 30.53 15.84
CA ASN A 286 13.77 29.50 16.88
C ASN A 286 12.50 29.65 17.72
N ASP A 287 12.08 28.57 18.38
CA ASP A 287 10.94 28.51 19.28
C ASP A 287 9.64 29.03 18.62
N LEU A 288 9.48 28.81 17.31
CA LEU A 288 8.36 29.27 16.52
C LEU A 288 7.17 28.34 16.76
N PRO A 289 6.05 28.79 17.34
CA PRO A 289 4.80 28.04 17.27
C PRO A 289 4.27 28.03 15.84
N GLU A 290 3.46 27.03 15.47
CA GLU A 290 2.85 26.91 14.14
C GLU A 290 2.32 28.26 13.58
N ARG A 291 2.72 28.56 12.34
CA ARG A 291 2.28 29.73 11.58
C ARG A 291 1.88 29.32 10.18
N ASN A 292 0.73 29.82 9.76
CA ASN A 292 0.07 29.33 8.57
C ASN A 292 0.00 30.39 7.46
N LEU A 293 0.21 29.95 6.24
CA LEU A 293 -0.35 30.54 5.04
C LEU A 293 -1.64 29.78 4.72
N THR A 294 -2.78 30.47 4.59
CA THR A 294 -4.08 29.83 4.32
C THR A 294 -4.76 30.48 3.12
N SER A 295 -5.13 29.67 2.12
CA SER A 295 -5.82 30.13 0.93
C SER A 295 -7.22 30.66 1.26
N THR A 296 -7.75 31.53 0.40
CA THR A 296 -9.20 31.75 0.35
C THR A 296 -9.92 30.45 -0.05
N PRO A 297 -11.21 30.26 0.27
CA PRO A 297 -11.97 29.10 -0.20
C PRO A 297 -11.96 28.97 -1.72
N ILE A 298 -11.66 27.77 -2.20
CA ILE A 298 -11.60 27.37 -3.61
C ILE A 298 -12.74 26.39 -3.85
N SER A 299 -13.55 26.64 -4.87
CA SER A 299 -14.70 25.78 -5.20
C SER A 299 -14.23 24.62 -6.06
N CYS A 300 -14.34 23.40 -5.54
CA CYS A 300 -14.15 22.14 -6.26
C CYS A 300 -15.49 21.46 -6.58
N THR A 301 -16.61 22.20 -6.55
CA THR A 301 -17.92 21.70 -6.97
C THR A 301 -17.87 21.13 -8.38
N GLY A 302 -18.32 19.88 -8.53
CA GLY A 302 -18.30 19.15 -9.81
C GLY A 302 -16.90 18.74 -10.28
N LEU A 303 -15.89 18.82 -9.41
CA LEU A 303 -14.58 18.21 -9.64
C LEU A 303 -14.47 16.90 -8.84
N HIS A 304 -13.87 15.91 -9.48
CA HIS A 304 -13.52 14.60 -8.95
C HIS A 304 -12.03 14.36 -9.12
N ASP A 305 -11.48 13.40 -8.37
CA ASP A 305 -10.07 13.04 -8.45
C ASP A 305 -9.16 14.28 -8.27
N VAL A 306 -9.50 15.09 -7.25
CA VAL A 306 -8.88 16.40 -7.08
C VAL A 306 -7.47 16.27 -6.50
N HIS A 307 -6.49 16.75 -7.27
CA HIS A 307 -5.07 16.81 -6.94
C HIS A 307 -4.59 18.25 -6.72
N LEU A 308 -3.70 18.43 -5.75
CA LEU A 308 -2.95 19.66 -5.49
C LEU A 308 -1.52 19.51 -6.02
N SER A 309 -1.10 20.41 -6.91
CA SER A 309 0.31 20.54 -7.30
C SER A 309 0.86 21.94 -7.09
N PHE A 310 2.16 22.05 -6.83
CA PHE A 310 2.88 23.32 -6.73
C PHE A 310 4.41 23.11 -6.81
N TRP A 311 5.15 24.20 -7.03
CA TRP A 311 6.61 24.18 -6.91
C TRP A 311 7.03 24.61 -5.52
N ARG A 312 7.88 23.79 -4.90
CA ARG A 312 8.42 23.98 -3.55
C ARG A 312 9.89 24.37 -3.61
N TRP A 313 10.27 25.29 -2.74
CA TRP A 313 11.63 25.44 -2.25
C TRP A 313 11.58 25.54 -0.73
N LEU A 314 12.10 24.54 -0.04
CA LEU A 314 12.00 24.42 1.41
C LEU A 314 13.36 24.19 2.07
N GLY A 315 13.60 24.93 3.15
CA GLY A 315 14.63 24.62 4.13
C GLY A 315 13.99 24.36 5.49
N VAL A 316 14.16 23.18 6.06
CA VAL A 316 13.66 22.82 7.41
C VAL A 316 14.57 21.75 8.03
N GLU A 317 14.81 21.85 9.34
CA GLU A 317 15.58 20.84 10.08
C GLU A 317 14.90 19.46 10.05
N GLN A 318 15.63 18.42 10.45
CA GLN A 318 15.07 17.08 10.65
C GLN A 318 13.80 17.10 11.53
N PRO A 319 12.84 16.20 11.27
CA PRO A 319 11.49 16.24 11.87
C PRO A 319 11.42 15.97 13.37
N ALA A 320 12.57 15.75 14.02
CA ALA A 320 12.64 15.67 15.47
C ALA A 320 12.63 17.05 16.14
N TYR A 321 12.87 18.12 15.38
CA TYR A 321 13.06 19.48 15.90
C TYR A 321 12.12 20.49 15.24
N ASP A 322 12.13 20.55 13.90
CA ASP A 322 11.37 21.54 13.15
C ASP A 322 10.39 20.88 12.18
N HIS A 323 9.18 21.44 12.13
CA HIS A 323 8.10 20.89 11.32
C HIS A 323 7.62 21.85 10.23
N ALA A 324 7.21 21.25 9.11
CA ALA A 324 6.61 21.90 7.96
C ALA A 324 5.48 21.02 7.42
N TYR A 325 4.31 21.59 7.16
CA TYR A 325 3.13 20.84 6.74
C TYR A 325 2.46 21.41 5.50
N VAL A 326 1.79 20.54 4.75
CA VAL A 326 0.72 20.88 3.80
C VAL A 326 -0.58 20.27 4.33
N GLN A 327 -1.63 21.09 4.43
CA GLN A 327 -2.90 20.69 4.99
C GLN A 327 -4.07 21.15 4.09
N VAL A 328 -5.16 20.39 4.11
CA VAL A 328 -6.39 20.67 3.36
C VAL A 328 -7.61 20.62 4.29
N SER A 329 -8.61 21.45 4.02
CA SER A 329 -9.87 21.51 4.75
C SER A 329 -11.04 21.85 3.84
N ASN A 330 -12.21 21.28 4.10
CA ASN A 330 -13.47 21.61 3.41
C ASN A 330 -14.46 22.41 4.29
N ASP A 331 -14.09 22.72 5.52
CA ASP A 331 -14.92 23.49 6.47
C ASP A 331 -14.17 24.67 7.12
N GLY A 332 -12.86 24.80 6.85
CA GLY A 332 -11.97 25.81 7.39
C GLY A 332 -11.59 25.60 8.87
N VAL A 333 -12.07 24.53 9.50
CA VAL A 333 -11.93 24.25 10.95
C VAL A 333 -11.16 22.97 11.19
N ASN A 334 -11.53 21.88 10.51
CA ASN A 334 -10.86 20.59 10.57
C ASN A 334 -9.86 20.47 9.42
N TRP A 335 -8.61 20.19 9.74
CA TRP A 335 -7.51 20.19 8.78
C TRP A 335 -6.89 18.80 8.69
N ALA A 336 -6.91 18.22 7.49
CA ALA A 336 -6.21 16.99 7.18
C ALA A 336 -4.76 17.32 6.77
N VAL A 337 -3.79 16.62 7.36
CA VAL A 337 -2.37 16.72 6.94
C VAL A 337 -2.19 15.85 5.71
N VAL A 338 -1.80 16.49 4.61
CA VAL A 338 -1.53 15.82 3.32
C VAL A 338 -0.04 15.50 3.21
N TRP A 339 0.82 16.32 3.80
CA TRP A 339 2.26 16.13 3.84
C TRP A 339 2.88 16.75 5.08
N GLU A 340 3.93 16.12 5.60
CA GLU A 340 4.81 16.62 6.67
C GLU A 340 6.26 16.27 6.28
N ASN A 341 7.24 17.09 6.66
CA ASN A 341 8.65 16.72 6.49
C ASN A 341 8.98 15.47 7.32
N ASP A 342 9.59 14.47 6.69
CA ASP A 342 10.05 13.23 7.32
C ASP A 342 11.58 13.14 7.41
N VAL A 343 12.26 14.12 6.82
CA VAL A 343 13.72 14.31 6.81
C VAL A 343 14.07 15.79 6.91
N GLU A 344 15.34 16.08 7.13
CA GLU A 344 15.88 17.43 6.91
C GLU A 344 15.80 17.75 5.41
N ILE A 345 15.28 18.93 5.06
CA ILE A 345 15.15 19.38 3.67
C ILE A 345 15.94 20.68 3.52
N ALA A 346 16.78 20.76 2.50
CA ALA A 346 17.61 21.93 2.20
C ALA A 346 17.67 22.16 0.67
N ASP A 347 16.51 22.39 0.06
CA ASP A 347 16.37 22.51 -1.39
C ASP A 347 17.31 23.59 -1.96
N SER A 348 18.08 23.26 -3.00
CA SER A 348 18.93 24.21 -3.74
C SER A 348 18.37 24.57 -5.13
N SER A 349 17.19 24.06 -5.45
CA SER A 349 16.44 24.25 -6.68
C SER A 349 14.97 23.97 -6.42
N TRP A 350 14.07 24.54 -7.22
CA TRP A 350 12.64 24.26 -7.14
C TRP A 350 12.33 22.78 -7.38
N VAL A 351 11.49 22.20 -6.53
CA VAL A 351 11.04 20.81 -6.57
C VAL A 351 9.53 20.78 -6.79
N PHE A 352 9.07 20.06 -7.82
CA PHE A 352 7.64 19.88 -8.07
C PHE A 352 7.03 18.96 -7.02
N GLN A 353 5.87 19.33 -6.49
CA GLN A 353 5.11 18.55 -5.53
C GLN A 353 3.70 18.34 -6.06
N GLU A 354 3.17 17.14 -5.87
CA GLU A 354 1.80 16.76 -6.23
C GLU A 354 1.24 15.84 -5.15
N PHE A 355 0.00 16.09 -4.77
CA PHE A 355 -0.69 15.37 -3.71
C PHE A 355 -2.16 15.14 -4.08
N ASP A 356 -2.64 13.91 -3.89
CA ASP A 356 -4.06 13.59 -3.90
C ASP A 356 -4.75 14.23 -2.68
N ILE A 357 -5.77 15.04 -2.93
CA ILE A 357 -6.62 15.65 -1.90
C ILE A 357 -8.09 15.30 -2.10
N SER A 358 -8.41 14.36 -2.99
CA SER A 358 -9.77 13.99 -3.41
C SER A 358 -10.67 13.65 -2.23
N ALA A 359 -10.15 12.90 -1.25
CA ALA A 359 -10.86 12.51 -0.04
C ALA A 359 -11.43 13.70 0.79
N VAL A 360 -10.85 14.89 0.64
CA VAL A 360 -11.33 16.12 1.30
C VAL A 360 -11.96 17.09 0.30
N ALA A 361 -11.48 17.12 -0.94
CA ALA A 361 -11.77 18.18 -1.90
C ALA A 361 -12.88 17.84 -2.92
N ASP A 362 -13.13 16.56 -3.20
CA ASP A 362 -14.08 16.15 -4.24
C ASP A 362 -15.49 16.68 -3.98
N GLY A 363 -16.06 17.30 -5.02
CA GLY A 363 -17.37 17.94 -5.00
C GLY A 363 -17.53 19.12 -4.03
N GLN A 364 -16.49 19.50 -3.28
CA GLN A 364 -16.66 20.44 -2.18
C GLN A 364 -16.75 21.90 -2.65
N PRO A 365 -17.74 22.67 -2.18
CA PRO A 365 -17.92 24.06 -2.60
C PRO A 365 -16.90 25.04 -1.99
N ALA A 366 -16.15 24.62 -0.98
CA ALA A 366 -15.23 25.48 -0.24
C ALA A 366 -14.04 24.68 0.33
N VAL A 367 -13.04 24.43 -0.50
CA VAL A 367 -11.76 23.82 -0.11
C VAL A 367 -10.75 24.92 0.23
N GLN A 368 -10.01 24.76 1.32
CA GLN A 368 -8.90 25.63 1.69
C GLN A 368 -7.62 24.84 1.81
N LEU A 369 -6.54 25.42 1.30
CA LEU A 369 -5.18 24.91 1.39
C LEU A 369 -4.42 25.67 2.47
N ARG A 370 -3.51 24.97 3.15
CA ARG A 370 -2.67 25.57 4.17
C ARG A 370 -1.25 25.02 4.11
N TRP A 371 -0.29 25.92 4.19
CA TRP A 371 1.12 25.60 4.42
C TRP A 371 1.53 26.13 5.77
N THR A 372 2.22 25.29 6.54
CA THR A 372 2.54 25.57 7.93
C THR A 372 4.05 25.50 8.16
N MET A 373 4.57 26.48 8.89
CA MET A 373 5.92 26.46 9.45
C MET A 373 5.83 26.36 10.98
N GLY A 374 6.63 25.48 11.56
CA GLY A 374 6.67 25.21 12.99
C GLY A 374 5.79 24.01 13.41
N GLU A 375 5.86 23.54 14.66
CA GLU A 375 6.71 24.08 15.72
C GLU A 375 8.22 23.95 15.41
N THR A 376 9.03 24.91 15.86
CA THR A 376 10.50 24.84 15.75
C THR A 376 11.16 24.79 17.13
N ASP A 377 12.33 24.19 17.18
CA ASP A 377 13.11 24.04 18.40
C ASP A 377 13.96 25.29 18.73
N GLY A 378 14.81 25.19 19.75
CA GLY A 378 15.68 26.28 20.18
C GLY A 378 16.95 26.45 19.32
N GLY A 379 17.10 25.68 18.24
CA GLY A 379 18.31 25.40 17.48
C GLY A 379 18.25 25.86 16.03
N TRP A 380 18.67 25.04 15.06
CA TRP A 380 19.13 25.51 13.75
C TRP A 380 18.01 26.06 12.85
N THR A 381 18.22 27.23 12.27
CA THR A 381 17.22 27.87 11.41
C THR A 381 17.57 27.76 9.94
N TYR A 382 16.57 27.47 9.12
CA TYR A 382 16.68 27.36 7.67
C TYR A 382 15.77 28.38 6.99
N CYS A 383 15.85 28.48 5.65
CA CYS A 383 15.11 29.48 4.87
C CYS A 383 13.58 29.32 4.94
N GLY A 384 13.07 28.15 5.34
CA GLY A 384 11.65 27.88 5.44
C GLY A 384 11.00 27.69 4.07
N TRP A 385 9.68 27.89 4.01
CA TRP A 385 8.90 27.70 2.79
C TRP A 385 9.08 28.83 1.78
N ASN A 386 9.16 28.46 0.51
CA ASN A 386 8.82 29.29 -0.65
C ASN A 386 7.97 28.44 -1.63
N ILE A 387 6.87 29.00 -2.10
CA ILE A 387 5.83 28.30 -2.86
C ILE A 387 5.47 29.11 -4.10
N ASP A 388 5.35 28.42 -5.24
CA ASP A 388 4.92 29.02 -6.50
C ASP A 388 4.08 28.06 -7.36
N ASP A 389 3.37 28.60 -8.34
CA ASP A 389 2.61 27.86 -9.35
C ASP A 389 1.66 26.79 -8.79
N ILE A 390 0.86 27.18 -7.80
CA ILE A 390 -0.13 26.31 -7.17
C ILE A 390 -1.24 26.01 -8.17
N THR A 391 -1.57 24.74 -8.36
CA THR A 391 -2.69 24.28 -9.19
C THR A 391 -3.52 23.27 -8.42
N ILE A 392 -4.84 23.44 -8.48
CA ILE A 392 -5.79 22.39 -8.12
C ILE A 392 -6.32 21.81 -9.43
N GLN A 393 -6.07 20.55 -9.69
CA GLN A 393 -6.52 19.84 -10.88
C GLN A 393 -7.55 18.78 -10.48
N GLY A 394 -8.57 18.60 -11.29
CA GLY A 394 -9.53 17.51 -11.12
C GLY A 394 -10.32 17.32 -12.40
N VAL A 395 -11.17 16.31 -12.41
CA VAL A 395 -11.99 15.92 -13.54
C VAL A 395 -13.40 16.46 -13.37
N ALA A 396 -13.92 17.14 -14.39
CA ALA A 396 -15.32 17.59 -14.42
C ALA A 396 -16.11 16.82 -15.47
N TYR A 397 -17.27 16.28 -15.09
CA TYR A 397 -18.19 15.63 -16.03
C TYR A 397 -19.07 16.66 -16.75
N VAL A 398 -18.88 16.82 -18.05
CA VAL A 398 -19.66 17.71 -18.91
C VAL A 398 -20.62 16.92 -19.80
N GLY A 399 -21.82 16.66 -19.26
CA GLY A 399 -23.05 16.41 -20.02
C GLY A 399 -23.07 15.14 -20.88
N GLY A 400 -23.80 14.13 -20.41
CA GLY A 400 -24.08 12.89 -21.15
C GLY A 400 -24.62 11.78 -20.25
N GLU A 401 -24.16 11.78 -19.01
CA GLU A 401 -24.56 10.86 -17.94
C GLU A 401 -25.88 11.28 -17.27
N ASN A 402 -26.60 10.32 -16.69
CA ASN A 402 -27.73 10.63 -15.81
C ASN A 402 -27.19 11.27 -14.53
N ASP A 403 -27.54 12.53 -14.30
CA ASP A 403 -27.33 13.27 -13.04
C ASP A 403 -28.71 13.77 -12.61
N CYS A 404 -29.43 12.94 -11.88
CA CYS A 404 -30.82 13.17 -11.54
C CYS A 404 -30.98 14.22 -10.43
N ASN A 405 -30.01 14.31 -9.51
CA ASN A 405 -30.01 15.23 -8.38
C ASN A 405 -29.40 16.61 -8.72
N ASN A 406 -28.82 16.76 -9.92
CA ASN A 406 -28.19 17.96 -10.47
C ASN A 406 -27.05 18.50 -9.60
N ASN A 407 -26.30 17.62 -8.95
CA ASN A 407 -25.11 17.99 -8.18
C ASN A 407 -23.84 18.07 -9.04
N ALA A 408 -23.95 17.83 -10.36
CA ALA A 408 -22.86 17.73 -11.32
C ALA A 408 -21.95 16.51 -11.12
N VAL A 409 -22.46 15.48 -10.45
CA VAL A 409 -21.87 14.16 -10.27
C VAL A 409 -22.83 13.15 -10.95
N PRO A 410 -22.34 12.28 -11.84
CA PRO A 410 -23.17 11.20 -12.37
C PRO A 410 -23.77 10.31 -11.27
N ASP A 411 -24.99 9.83 -11.49
CA ASP A 411 -25.74 8.99 -10.55
C ASP A 411 -24.93 7.75 -10.10
N ASP A 412 -24.20 7.12 -11.02
CA ASP A 412 -23.35 5.95 -10.74
C ASP A 412 -22.16 6.31 -9.83
N CYS A 413 -21.54 7.49 -10.03
CA CYS A 413 -20.50 8.03 -9.16
C CYS A 413 -21.03 8.28 -7.75
N ASP A 414 -22.25 8.81 -7.66
CA ASP A 414 -22.90 9.12 -6.40
C ASP A 414 -23.18 7.86 -5.57
N ILE A 415 -23.56 6.76 -6.23
CA ILE A 415 -23.80 5.46 -5.59
C ILE A 415 -22.49 4.82 -5.12
N ILE A 416 -21.45 4.83 -5.98
CA ILE A 416 -20.15 4.21 -5.68
C ILE A 416 -19.42 4.96 -4.55
N ALA A 417 -19.46 6.30 -4.56
CA ALA A 417 -18.88 7.13 -3.50
C ALA A 417 -19.67 7.06 -2.18
N GLY A 418 -20.86 6.45 -2.18
CA GLY A 418 -21.76 6.37 -1.04
C GLY A 418 -22.37 7.72 -0.64
N THR A 419 -22.28 8.74 -1.51
CA THR A 419 -22.95 10.03 -1.35
C THR A 419 -24.45 9.92 -1.64
N SER A 420 -24.85 8.93 -2.45
CA SER A 420 -26.22 8.49 -2.64
C SER A 420 -26.38 7.00 -2.33
N GLN A 421 -27.57 6.60 -1.91
CA GLN A 421 -27.94 5.19 -1.74
C GLN A 421 -28.65 4.71 -3.01
N ASP A 422 -28.38 3.48 -3.43
CA ASP A 422 -29.17 2.73 -4.42
C ASP A 422 -29.42 1.33 -3.86
N CYS A 423 -30.49 1.25 -3.08
CA CYS A 423 -30.84 0.04 -2.35
C CYS A 423 -31.54 -1.00 -3.23
N ASN A 424 -32.17 -0.60 -4.34
CA ASN A 424 -32.83 -1.50 -5.28
C ASN A 424 -31.90 -1.90 -6.44
N THR A 425 -30.67 -1.37 -6.46
CA THR A 425 -29.56 -1.68 -7.38
C THR A 425 -29.90 -1.43 -8.84
N ASN A 426 -30.70 -0.41 -9.11
CA ASN A 426 -31.20 -0.10 -10.45
C ASN A 426 -30.35 0.93 -11.21
N GLY A 427 -29.30 1.48 -10.59
CA GLY A 427 -28.43 2.51 -11.17
C GLY A 427 -29.04 3.92 -11.10
N SER A 428 -29.97 4.18 -10.17
CA SER A 428 -30.54 5.49 -9.91
C SER A 428 -30.61 5.71 -8.39
N PRO A 429 -30.10 6.84 -7.88
CA PRO A 429 -30.20 7.19 -6.46
C PRO A 429 -31.63 7.11 -5.91
N ASP A 430 -31.75 6.60 -4.70
CA ASP A 430 -32.99 6.44 -3.94
C ASP A 430 -33.85 7.73 -3.91
N ASP A 431 -33.22 8.87 -3.66
CA ASP A 431 -33.88 10.19 -3.64
C ASP A 431 -34.48 10.56 -5.00
N CYS A 432 -33.82 10.17 -6.08
CA CYS A 432 -34.29 10.38 -7.44
C CYS A 432 -35.41 9.41 -7.81
N ASP A 433 -35.34 8.18 -7.32
CA ASP A 433 -36.40 7.19 -7.46
C ASP A 433 -37.69 7.64 -6.76
N ILE A 434 -37.58 8.23 -5.58
CA ILE A 434 -38.71 8.84 -4.86
C ILE A 434 -39.24 10.06 -5.64
N ALA A 435 -38.36 10.93 -6.13
CA ALA A 435 -38.74 12.14 -6.86
C ALA A 435 -39.42 11.83 -8.21
N ALA A 436 -38.96 10.80 -8.91
CA ALA A 436 -39.54 10.29 -10.16
C ALA A 436 -40.84 9.50 -9.93
N GLY A 437 -41.09 9.06 -8.70
CA GLY A 437 -42.23 8.22 -8.31
C GLY A 437 -42.10 6.77 -8.79
N THR A 438 -40.88 6.33 -9.10
CA THR A 438 -40.52 4.94 -9.36
C THR A 438 -40.46 4.14 -8.07
N SER A 439 -40.10 4.79 -6.95
CA SER A 439 -40.16 4.23 -5.59
C SER A 439 -41.14 4.99 -4.69
N GLN A 440 -41.72 4.30 -3.71
CA GLN A 440 -42.61 4.92 -2.72
C GLN A 440 -41.81 5.27 -1.46
N ASP A 441 -42.07 6.44 -0.90
CA ASP A 441 -41.67 6.82 0.45
C ASP A 441 -42.95 7.26 1.19
N THR A 442 -43.65 6.27 1.75
CA THR A 442 -44.97 6.49 2.34
C THR A 442 -44.86 7.29 3.65
N ASN A 443 -43.72 7.21 4.35
CA ASN A 443 -43.53 7.85 5.65
C ASN A 443 -42.72 9.17 5.58
N SER A 444 -42.26 9.55 4.39
CA SER A 444 -41.52 10.78 4.08
C SER A 444 -40.20 10.93 4.86
N ASN A 445 -39.49 9.82 5.09
CA ASN A 445 -38.21 9.82 5.80
C ASN A 445 -36.99 9.96 4.88
N GLY A 446 -37.18 10.00 3.55
CA GLY A 446 -36.10 10.09 2.56
C GLY A 446 -35.42 8.75 2.26
N ILE A 447 -36.06 7.62 2.58
CA ILE A 447 -35.61 6.27 2.24
C ILE A 447 -36.76 5.58 1.50
N PRO A 448 -36.53 4.92 0.36
CA PRO A 448 -37.58 4.15 -0.31
C PRO A 448 -38.15 3.05 0.61
N ASP A 449 -39.47 2.88 0.63
CA ASP A 449 -40.18 1.88 1.44
C ASP A 449 -39.66 0.45 1.20
N GLU A 450 -39.13 0.15 0.01
CA GLU A 450 -38.54 -1.16 -0.33
C GLU A 450 -37.14 -1.37 0.28
N CYS A 451 -36.53 -0.27 0.74
CA CYS A 451 -35.17 -0.17 1.29
C CYS A 451 -35.17 0.09 2.77
N GLU A 452 -36.33 0.44 3.30
CA GLU A 452 -36.66 0.27 4.70
C GLU A 452 -36.66 -1.22 5.05
N ILE A 453 -35.49 -1.75 5.38
CA ILE A 453 -35.42 -2.93 6.24
C ILE A 453 -36.09 -2.52 7.54
N ALA A 454 -37.30 -3.03 7.77
CA ALA A 454 -38.10 -2.76 8.95
C ALA A 454 -37.19 -2.68 10.18
N SER A 455 -37.10 -1.49 10.80
CA SER A 455 -36.26 -1.25 11.97
C SER A 455 -36.38 -2.44 12.92
N PRO A 456 -35.27 -2.93 13.53
CA PRO A 456 -35.31 -4.16 14.32
C PRO A 456 -36.42 -4.03 15.35
N LEU A 457 -37.45 -4.85 15.16
CA LEU A 457 -38.59 -4.89 16.06
C LEU A 457 -38.04 -5.19 17.46
N PRO A 458 -38.55 -4.55 18.52
CA PRO A 458 -38.01 -4.71 19.87
C PRO A 458 -37.98 -6.19 20.25
N GLU A 459 -36.78 -6.79 20.24
CA GLU A 459 -36.52 -8.20 20.58
C GLU A 459 -36.96 -8.52 22.02
N PRO A 460 -37.37 -9.77 22.33
CA PRO A 460 -37.91 -10.10 23.63
C PRO A 460 -36.83 -9.94 24.71
N GLY A 461 -37.05 -9.00 25.63
CA GLY A 461 -36.08 -8.66 26.67
C GLY A 461 -34.97 -7.69 26.25
N GLY A 462 -35.11 -7.00 25.11
CA GLY A 462 -34.30 -5.84 24.71
C GLY A 462 -32.94 -6.15 24.12
N VAL A 463 -32.68 -7.39 23.67
CA VAL A 463 -31.37 -7.77 23.15
C VAL A 463 -31.44 -8.85 22.06
N ALA A 464 -30.69 -8.66 20.98
CA ALA A 464 -30.52 -9.61 19.88
C ALA A 464 -30.02 -10.97 20.38
N LYS A 465 -30.75 -12.05 20.07
CA LYS A 465 -30.16 -13.40 20.06
C LYS A 465 -30.15 -13.94 18.65
N ASN A 466 -29.24 -14.87 18.40
CA ASN A 466 -28.98 -15.43 17.07
C ASN A 466 -30.03 -16.47 16.60
N ARG A 467 -31.16 -16.62 17.32
CA ARG A 467 -32.12 -17.72 17.14
C ARG A 467 -33.59 -17.32 17.29
N TYR A 468 -33.92 -16.05 17.00
CA TYR A 468 -35.30 -15.60 16.87
C TYR A 468 -35.51 -14.87 15.55
N ILE A 469 -36.73 -14.97 15.04
CA ILE A 469 -37.26 -14.03 14.06
C ILE A 469 -38.39 -13.24 14.71
N SER A 470 -38.47 -11.96 14.36
CA SER A 470 -39.45 -11.04 14.92
C SER A 470 -40.28 -10.43 13.78
N PHE A 471 -41.60 -10.38 13.94
CA PHE A 471 -42.47 -9.70 12.98
C PHE A 471 -43.69 -9.06 13.65
N GLN A 472 -44.25 -8.02 13.01
CA GLN A 472 -45.53 -7.45 13.42
C GLN A 472 -46.66 -8.21 12.74
N PRO A 473 -47.60 -8.81 13.49
CA PRO A 473 -48.63 -9.67 12.91
C PRO A 473 -49.68 -8.91 12.08
N ASN A 474 -49.82 -7.59 12.28
CA ASN A 474 -50.78 -6.67 11.65
C ASN A 474 -52.09 -7.34 11.17
N ASN A 475 -52.76 -8.05 12.09
CA ASN A 475 -53.89 -8.91 11.77
C ASN A 475 -55.24 -8.18 11.73
N GLY A 476 -55.27 -6.85 11.92
CA GLY A 476 -56.50 -6.06 11.94
C GLY A 476 -57.55 -6.54 12.95
N GLY A 477 -57.13 -7.24 14.02
CA GLY A 477 -58.03 -7.86 15.00
C GLY A 477 -58.74 -9.14 14.53
N MET A 478 -58.36 -9.72 13.39
CA MET A 478 -58.88 -10.99 12.90
C MET A 478 -58.09 -12.18 13.46
N SER A 479 -58.78 -13.32 13.61
CA SER A 479 -58.15 -14.57 14.05
C SER A 479 -57.31 -15.16 12.91
N VAL A 480 -56.00 -15.07 13.01
CA VAL A 480 -55.03 -15.51 11.98
C VAL A 480 -54.03 -16.51 12.55
N ALA A 481 -53.50 -17.37 11.69
CA ALA A 481 -52.33 -18.20 11.95
C ALA A 481 -51.16 -17.76 11.07
N PHE A 482 -49.94 -17.93 11.57
CA PHE A 482 -48.71 -17.64 10.83
C PHE A 482 -47.95 -18.92 10.51
N ARG A 483 -47.47 -19.03 9.28
CA ARG A 483 -46.57 -20.09 8.84
C ARG A 483 -45.19 -19.49 8.58
N VAL A 484 -44.17 -20.12 9.12
CA VAL A 484 -42.76 -19.81 8.89
C VAL A 484 -42.19 -20.84 7.92
N GLN A 485 -41.37 -20.39 6.97
CA GLN A 485 -40.66 -21.24 6.03
C GLN A 485 -39.19 -20.81 5.94
N LEU A 486 -38.26 -21.76 5.99
CA LEU A 486 -36.84 -21.50 5.74
C LEU A 486 -36.62 -21.33 4.23
N THR A 487 -36.11 -20.19 3.77
CA THR A 487 -35.92 -19.89 2.34
C THR A 487 -34.46 -19.89 1.90
N ALA A 488 -33.52 -19.59 2.80
CA ALA A 488 -32.10 -19.71 2.52
C ALA A 488 -31.33 -20.05 3.80
N SER A 489 -30.33 -20.93 3.69
CA SER A 489 -29.33 -21.16 4.73
C SER A 489 -28.07 -21.74 4.09
N GLN A 490 -26.91 -21.14 4.40
CA GLN A 490 -25.62 -21.67 3.96
C GLN A 490 -25.22 -22.93 4.74
N HIS A 491 -25.56 -22.98 6.04
CA HIS A 491 -25.20 -24.07 6.94
C HIS A 491 -26.17 -25.25 6.88
N PHE A 492 -27.43 -24.99 6.53
CA PHE A 492 -28.50 -25.99 6.50
C PHE A 492 -29.21 -26.04 5.15
N PRO A 493 -28.50 -26.23 4.03
CA PRO A 493 -29.10 -26.22 2.70
C PRO A 493 -30.11 -27.35 2.51
N GLY A 494 -29.97 -28.46 3.25
CA GLY A 494 -30.89 -29.60 3.23
C GLY A 494 -32.26 -29.32 3.86
N SER A 495 -32.34 -28.30 4.72
CA SER A 495 -33.56 -27.90 5.41
C SER A 495 -34.30 -26.74 4.74
N VAL A 496 -33.73 -26.15 3.66
CA VAL A 496 -34.39 -25.10 2.88
C VAL A 496 -35.70 -25.63 2.29
N GLY A 497 -36.79 -24.87 2.49
CA GLY A 497 -38.15 -25.25 2.11
C GLY A 497 -38.96 -25.91 3.21
N THR A 498 -38.36 -26.23 4.37
CA THR A 498 -39.12 -26.72 5.53
C THR A 498 -40.05 -25.63 6.08
N THR A 499 -41.21 -26.05 6.58
CA THR A 499 -42.24 -25.15 7.11
C THR A 499 -42.66 -25.55 8.51
N GLY A 500 -43.17 -24.59 9.28
CA GLY A 500 -43.88 -24.84 10.52
C GLY A 500 -44.84 -23.71 10.88
N TRP A 501 -45.73 -23.97 11.83
CA TRP A 501 -46.70 -22.98 12.30
C TRP A 501 -46.17 -22.26 13.54
N VAL A 502 -46.47 -20.97 13.67
CA VAL A 502 -46.19 -20.23 14.90
C VAL A 502 -47.18 -20.68 15.97
N GLY A 503 -46.68 -21.18 17.09
CA GLY A 503 -47.45 -21.67 18.23
C GLY A 503 -47.91 -20.56 19.18
N GLU A 504 -48.50 -20.96 20.31
CA GLU A 504 -48.88 -20.03 21.38
C GLU A 504 -47.62 -19.44 22.04
N PRO A 505 -47.57 -18.11 22.28
CA PRO A 505 -46.49 -17.49 23.03
C PRO A 505 -46.40 -18.05 24.45
N ASP A 506 -45.18 -18.27 24.94
CA ASP A 506 -44.95 -18.69 26.32
C ASP A 506 -45.04 -17.52 27.32
N ALA A 507 -44.71 -17.76 28.60
CA ALA A 507 -44.77 -16.75 29.65
C ALA A 507 -43.81 -15.55 29.45
N ASN A 508 -42.94 -15.60 28.44
CA ASN A 508 -41.99 -14.56 28.09
C ASN A 508 -42.26 -13.96 26.68
N ASP A 509 -43.47 -14.13 26.15
CA ASP A 509 -43.90 -13.64 24.83
C ASP A 509 -43.13 -14.22 23.63
N VAL A 510 -42.55 -15.41 23.78
CA VAL A 510 -41.85 -16.13 22.70
C VAL A 510 -42.70 -17.31 22.22
N SER A 511 -42.97 -17.35 20.92
CA SER A 511 -43.68 -18.44 20.25
C SER A 511 -42.70 -19.50 19.73
N ARG A 512 -43.13 -20.76 19.74
CA ARG A 512 -42.37 -21.90 19.17
C ARG A 512 -42.88 -22.29 17.79
N VAL A 513 -42.08 -23.05 17.04
CA VAL A 513 -42.54 -23.64 15.78
C VAL A 513 -43.24 -24.96 16.09
N VAL A 514 -44.49 -25.12 15.62
CA VAL A 514 -45.35 -26.28 15.89
C VAL A 514 -45.94 -26.86 14.60
N ASN A 515 -46.45 -28.08 14.68
CA ASN A 515 -47.02 -28.79 13.53
C ASN A 515 -48.49 -28.45 13.23
N THR A 516 -49.16 -27.74 14.12
CA THR A 516 -50.58 -27.41 14.00
C THR A 516 -50.78 -25.91 14.03
N ALA A 517 -51.56 -25.38 13.08
CA ALA A 517 -51.88 -23.96 13.02
C ALA A 517 -52.55 -23.48 14.33
N TYR A 518 -51.99 -22.44 14.94
CA TYR A 518 -52.56 -21.73 16.06
C TYR A 518 -53.23 -20.44 15.57
N TYR A 519 -54.55 -20.35 15.75
CA TYR A 519 -55.34 -19.20 15.31
C TYR A 519 -55.71 -18.35 16.52
N THR A 520 -55.33 -17.07 16.50
CA THR A 520 -55.77 -16.11 17.50
C THR A 520 -55.90 -14.71 16.91
N ALA A 521 -56.82 -13.92 17.48
CA ALA A 521 -56.97 -12.50 17.17
C ALA A 521 -56.11 -11.62 18.08
N SER A 522 -55.54 -12.20 19.15
CA SER A 522 -54.87 -11.50 20.24
C SER A 522 -53.37 -11.77 20.26
N TRP A 523 -52.73 -11.70 19.09
CA TRP A 523 -51.27 -11.76 19.01
C TRP A 523 -50.63 -10.57 19.75
N PRO A 524 -49.43 -10.75 20.35
CA PRO A 524 -48.64 -9.64 20.87
C PRO A 524 -48.34 -8.59 19.78
N ALA A 525 -47.98 -7.38 20.19
CA ALA A 525 -47.66 -6.28 19.26
C ALA A 525 -46.48 -6.62 18.33
N VAL A 526 -45.52 -7.40 18.84
CA VAL A 526 -44.44 -8.04 18.08
C VAL A 526 -44.47 -9.51 18.41
N VAL A 527 -44.50 -10.36 17.38
CA VAL A 527 -44.42 -11.81 17.54
C VAL A 527 -42.97 -12.22 17.40
N HIS A 528 -42.43 -12.82 18.45
CA HIS A 528 -41.12 -13.45 18.44
C HIS A 528 -41.29 -14.95 18.25
N VAL A 529 -40.56 -15.52 17.29
CA VAL A 529 -40.55 -16.96 17.05
C VAL A 529 -39.15 -17.47 17.28
N GLY A 530 -38.99 -18.38 18.24
CA GLY A 530 -37.72 -19.04 18.51
C GLY A 530 -37.89 -20.51 18.81
N ASP A 531 -37.08 -21.30 18.13
CA ASP A 531 -37.02 -22.75 18.28
C ASP A 531 -35.76 -23.31 17.58
N CYS A 532 -35.54 -24.62 17.66
CA CYS A 532 -34.52 -25.36 16.90
C CYS A 532 -34.59 -25.17 15.37
N LYS A 533 -35.71 -24.66 14.84
CA LYS A 533 -35.90 -24.36 13.41
C LYS A 533 -35.45 -22.94 13.01
N ILE A 534 -35.16 -22.08 13.98
CA ILE A 534 -34.66 -20.73 13.74
C ILE A 534 -33.15 -20.71 14.00
N VAL A 535 -32.40 -20.93 12.93
CA VAL A 535 -30.94 -20.92 12.90
C VAL A 535 -30.38 -19.56 12.43
N PRO A 536 -29.17 -19.16 12.87
CA PRO A 536 -28.53 -17.93 12.41
C PRO A 536 -28.10 -18.00 10.93
N ALA A 537 -27.72 -16.85 10.36
CA ALA A 537 -27.31 -16.72 8.95
C ALA A 537 -28.30 -17.35 7.94
N ALA A 538 -29.58 -17.34 8.26
CA ALA A 538 -30.65 -17.87 7.44
C ALA A 538 -31.69 -16.80 7.11
N ALA A 539 -32.44 -17.04 6.03
CA ALA A 539 -33.59 -16.24 5.66
C ALA A 539 -34.86 -17.05 5.85
N TYR A 540 -35.88 -16.41 6.42
CA TYR A 540 -37.20 -16.99 6.61
C TYR A 540 -38.24 -16.18 5.87
N GLU A 541 -39.32 -16.86 5.53
CA GLU A 541 -40.53 -16.28 5.01
C GLU A 541 -41.67 -16.52 5.98
N VAL A 542 -42.38 -15.47 6.36
CA VAL A 542 -43.57 -15.54 7.20
C VAL A 542 -44.80 -15.17 6.38
N ARG A 543 -45.82 -16.02 6.44
CA ARG A 543 -47.11 -15.77 5.81
C ARG A 543 -48.26 -15.91 6.80
N ALA A 544 -49.23 -15.01 6.72
CA ALA A 544 -50.48 -15.10 7.46
C ALA A 544 -51.53 -15.89 6.67
N THR A 545 -52.44 -16.55 7.38
CA THR A 545 -53.59 -17.22 6.77
C THR A 545 -54.80 -17.23 7.71
N LEU A 546 -55.99 -17.23 7.13
CA LEU A 546 -57.27 -17.37 7.83
C LEU A 546 -57.80 -18.81 7.81
N ASP A 547 -57.28 -19.67 6.92
CA ASP A 547 -57.86 -20.99 6.61
C ASP A 547 -56.83 -22.09 6.30
N ALA A 548 -55.53 -21.78 6.41
CA ALA A 548 -54.41 -22.65 6.05
C ALA A 548 -54.34 -23.06 4.56
N ALA A 549 -55.11 -22.41 3.70
CA ALA A 549 -55.12 -22.64 2.25
C ALA A 549 -54.71 -21.38 1.47
N ALA A 550 -55.22 -20.22 1.86
CA ALA A 550 -54.89 -18.92 1.28
C ALA A 550 -53.87 -18.19 2.17
N PHE A 551 -52.74 -17.80 1.60
CA PHE A 551 -51.67 -17.12 2.30
C PHE A 551 -51.50 -15.68 1.82
N SER A 552 -51.09 -14.80 2.73
CA SER A 552 -50.69 -13.43 2.42
C SER A 552 -49.47 -13.37 1.49
N VAL A 553 -49.17 -12.17 1.02
CA VAL A 553 -47.83 -11.84 0.49
C VAL A 553 -46.79 -12.18 1.57
N PRO A 554 -45.66 -12.78 1.20
CA PRO A 554 -44.62 -13.14 2.15
C PRO A 554 -43.94 -11.91 2.75
N LEU A 555 -43.66 -11.99 4.06
CA LEU A 555 -42.69 -11.15 4.73
C LEU A 555 -41.36 -11.92 4.81
N THR A 556 -40.31 -11.40 4.18
CA THR A 556 -38.97 -11.97 4.28
C THR A 556 -38.29 -11.42 5.52
N ILE A 557 -37.76 -12.31 6.36
CA ILE A 557 -37.10 -11.97 7.62
C ILE A 557 -35.71 -12.60 7.64
N PRO A 558 -34.64 -11.81 7.55
CA PRO A 558 -33.30 -12.32 7.80
C PRO A 558 -33.10 -12.56 9.29
N THR A 559 -32.36 -13.63 9.65
CA THR A 559 -31.73 -13.69 10.97
C THR A 559 -30.43 -12.92 10.98
N VAL A 560 -29.97 -12.54 12.17
CA VAL A 560 -28.63 -11.96 12.32
C VAL A 560 -27.56 -12.89 11.71
N PRO A 561 -26.50 -12.32 11.09
CA PRO A 561 -25.39 -13.10 10.57
C PRO A 561 -24.81 -14.04 11.62
N GLU A 562 -24.27 -15.19 11.19
CA GLU A 562 -23.50 -16.04 12.09
C GLU A 562 -22.31 -15.23 12.56
N PRO A 563 -22.15 -15.06 13.87
CA PRO A 563 -20.97 -14.40 14.36
C PRO A 563 -19.86 -15.48 14.26
N THR A 564 -18.65 -15.08 13.82
CA THR A 564 -17.47 -15.95 13.58
C THR A 564 -17.30 -17.08 14.61
N PRO A 565 -16.55 -18.18 14.33
CA PRO A 565 -16.57 -19.43 15.12
C PRO A 565 -16.54 -19.32 16.66
N ALA A 566 -16.06 -18.19 17.21
CA ALA A 566 -16.00 -17.85 18.63
C ALA A 566 -17.23 -17.12 19.22
N LYS A 567 -18.37 -17.02 18.53
CA LYS A 567 -19.50 -16.15 18.97
C LYS A 567 -20.86 -16.84 19.12
N TRP A 568 -20.95 -18.15 18.85
CA TRP A 568 -22.23 -18.89 18.89
C TRP A 568 -22.79 -19.13 20.30
N ALA A 569 -21.98 -18.94 21.34
CA ALA A 569 -22.39 -19.03 22.75
C ALA A 569 -22.24 -17.70 23.51
N ASP A 570 -22.27 -16.58 22.80
CA ASP A 570 -22.26 -15.24 23.42
C ASP A 570 -23.67 -14.96 23.98
N CYS A 571 -23.81 -15.19 25.28
CA CYS A 571 -25.06 -15.25 26.01
C CYS A 571 -25.39 -13.92 26.70
N VAL A 572 -24.36 -13.18 27.13
CA VAL A 572 -24.45 -11.92 27.87
C VAL A 572 -23.23 -11.04 27.63
N GLY A 573 -23.35 -9.73 27.92
CA GLY A 573 -22.20 -8.85 28.09
C GLY A 573 -21.73 -8.80 29.54
N GLU A 574 -21.13 -7.69 29.93
CA GLU A 574 -20.71 -7.43 31.31
C GLU A 574 -21.88 -7.36 32.31
N LEU A 575 -21.63 -7.75 33.55
CA LEU A 575 -22.57 -7.57 34.67
C LEU A 575 -22.46 -6.15 35.25
N HIS A 576 -23.47 -5.32 35.02
CA HIS A 576 -23.54 -3.96 35.55
C HIS A 576 -24.51 -3.91 36.74
N GLY A 577 -23.95 -3.87 37.96
CA GLY A 577 -24.75 -3.89 39.18
C GLY A 577 -25.44 -5.24 39.39
N THR A 578 -26.74 -5.32 39.11
CA THR A 578 -27.53 -6.57 39.23
C THR A 578 -28.01 -7.12 37.89
N GLU A 579 -27.68 -6.46 36.78
CA GLU A 579 -28.20 -6.80 35.46
C GLU A 579 -27.08 -7.08 34.47
N TRP A 580 -27.23 -8.19 33.74
CA TRP A 580 -26.33 -8.55 32.64
C TRP A 580 -26.67 -7.72 31.42
N THR A 581 -25.67 -7.04 30.86
CA THR A 581 -25.79 -6.31 29.60
C THR A 581 -25.96 -7.27 28.42
N ALA A 582 -26.20 -6.70 27.24
CA ALA A 582 -26.36 -7.43 25.99
C ALA A 582 -25.08 -8.20 25.59
N PRO A 583 -25.18 -9.36 24.92
CA PRO A 583 -24.07 -10.00 24.22
C PRO A 583 -23.25 -8.96 23.47
N ASN A 584 -21.94 -8.99 23.69
CA ASN A 584 -21.03 -7.93 23.26
C ASN A 584 -20.21 -8.32 22.02
N GLY A 585 -20.55 -9.44 21.40
CA GLY A 585 -19.84 -10.01 20.26
C GLY A 585 -18.62 -10.82 20.66
N THR A 586 -18.45 -11.22 21.93
CA THR A 586 -17.30 -12.01 22.41
C THR A 586 -17.71 -13.03 23.45
N VAL A 587 -17.53 -14.33 23.16
CA VAL A 587 -17.66 -15.39 24.16
C VAL A 587 -16.51 -15.29 25.14
N ASN A 588 -16.82 -14.99 26.39
CA ASN A 588 -15.83 -14.78 27.44
C ASN A 588 -16.29 -15.39 28.77
N PHE A 589 -15.61 -15.07 29.87
CA PHE A 589 -15.91 -15.65 31.17
C PHE A 589 -17.26 -15.19 31.75
N ASP A 590 -17.77 -14.04 31.31
CA ASP A 590 -19.08 -13.52 31.66
C ASP A 590 -20.19 -14.47 31.21
N ASP A 591 -20.11 -15.03 30.00
CA ASP A 591 -21.07 -16.01 29.47
C ASP A 591 -21.13 -17.29 30.30
N VAL A 592 -19.95 -17.82 30.63
CA VAL A 592 -19.81 -18.99 31.49
C VAL A 592 -20.40 -18.68 32.87
N MET A 593 -20.12 -17.48 33.40
CA MET A 593 -20.56 -17.09 34.72
C MET A 593 -22.06 -16.82 34.79
N ALA A 594 -22.66 -16.30 33.74
CA ALA A 594 -24.08 -16.09 33.64
C ALA A 594 -24.85 -17.42 33.70
N ALA A 595 -24.36 -18.47 33.02
CA ALA A 595 -24.93 -19.81 33.11
C ALA A 595 -24.75 -20.40 34.52
N VAL A 596 -23.55 -20.30 35.10
CA VAL A 596 -23.27 -20.78 36.46
C VAL A 596 -24.13 -20.08 37.51
N GLN A 597 -24.38 -18.78 37.38
CA GLN A 597 -25.23 -18.00 38.28
C GLN A 597 -26.67 -18.54 38.34
N TYR A 598 -27.17 -19.05 37.23
CA TYR A 598 -28.48 -19.69 37.19
C TYR A 598 -28.50 -20.99 38.01
N PHE A 599 -27.46 -21.83 37.94
CA PHE A 599 -27.34 -23.06 38.74
C PHE A 599 -27.29 -22.82 40.25
N VAL A 600 -26.53 -21.82 40.66
CA VAL A 600 -26.39 -21.47 42.08
C VAL A 600 -27.59 -20.68 42.60
N GLY A 601 -28.57 -20.36 41.74
CA GLY A 601 -29.77 -19.63 42.08
C GLY A 601 -29.49 -18.19 42.49
N ALA A 602 -28.47 -17.56 41.91
CA ALA A 602 -28.10 -16.18 42.21
C ALA A 602 -29.23 -15.21 41.87
N SER A 603 -29.33 -14.11 42.62
CA SER A 603 -30.32 -13.04 42.35
C SER A 603 -30.02 -12.28 41.06
N THR A 604 -28.78 -12.33 40.58
CA THR A 604 -28.27 -11.66 39.37
C THR A 604 -28.30 -12.55 38.13
N LYS A 605 -28.87 -13.77 38.22
CA LYS A 605 -28.86 -14.71 37.09
C LYS A 605 -29.54 -14.10 35.85
N PRO A 606 -29.01 -14.35 34.64
CA PRO A 606 -29.68 -13.95 33.41
C PRO A 606 -30.98 -14.72 33.23
N HIS A 607 -31.80 -14.26 32.27
CA HIS A 607 -32.97 -15.03 31.86
C HIS A 607 -32.54 -16.41 31.33
N LEU A 608 -33.31 -17.46 31.65
CA LEU A 608 -32.98 -18.85 31.32
C LEU A 608 -32.66 -19.04 29.84
N THR A 609 -33.45 -18.43 28.97
CA THR A 609 -33.27 -18.55 27.52
C THR A 609 -31.99 -17.89 27.01
N ARG A 610 -31.26 -17.11 27.82
CA ARG A 610 -29.95 -16.56 27.44
C ARG A 610 -28.84 -17.61 27.53
N VAL A 611 -29.00 -18.61 28.39
CA VAL A 611 -27.92 -19.56 28.75
C VAL A 611 -28.27 -21.03 28.48
N ASP A 612 -29.52 -21.32 28.12
CA ASP A 612 -30.00 -22.61 27.62
C ASP A 612 -29.62 -22.76 26.14
N ILE A 613 -28.44 -23.33 25.86
CA ILE A 613 -27.81 -23.34 24.53
C ILE A 613 -27.66 -24.74 23.91
N GLU A 614 -27.91 -25.81 24.68
CA GLU A 614 -27.88 -27.19 24.22
C GLU A 614 -29.11 -27.51 23.33
N PRO A 615 -28.93 -28.13 22.13
CA PRO A 615 -30.00 -28.11 21.14
C PRO A 615 -30.79 -29.39 20.94
N GLU A 616 -30.61 -30.51 21.67
CA GLU A 616 -31.52 -31.64 21.38
C GLU A 616 -32.99 -31.30 21.68
N VAL A 617 -33.25 -30.33 22.57
CA VAL A 617 -34.45 -29.47 22.63
C VAL A 617 -34.10 -28.26 23.53
N PRO A 618 -34.46 -27.00 23.21
CA PRO A 618 -34.62 -25.95 24.22
C PRO A 618 -35.70 -26.39 25.22
N ASN A 619 -35.25 -27.15 26.20
CA ASN A 619 -36.07 -27.91 27.13
C ASN A 619 -36.40 -27.08 28.36
N VAL A 620 -35.91 -25.83 28.43
CA VAL A 620 -36.11 -24.94 29.58
C VAL A 620 -35.41 -25.52 30.82
N ILE A 621 -34.37 -26.34 30.61
CA ILE A 621 -33.58 -27.02 31.64
C ILE A 621 -32.11 -26.72 31.39
N LEU A 622 -31.64 -25.66 32.04
CA LEU A 622 -30.21 -25.42 32.15
C LEU A 622 -29.55 -26.56 32.93
N ASN A 623 -28.67 -27.32 32.28
CA ASN A 623 -27.90 -28.41 32.86
C ASN A 623 -26.38 -28.28 32.54
N PHE A 624 -25.53 -29.16 33.08
CA PHE A 624 -24.07 -29.03 32.89
C PHE A 624 -23.64 -29.13 31.42
N THR A 625 -24.48 -29.70 30.57
CA THR A 625 -24.24 -29.75 29.12
C THR A 625 -24.27 -28.35 28.52
N ASP A 626 -25.18 -27.46 28.95
CA ASP A 626 -25.22 -26.08 28.48
C ASP A 626 -23.94 -25.32 28.83
N ILE A 627 -23.50 -25.42 30.10
CA ILE A 627 -22.24 -24.79 30.52
C ILE A 627 -21.07 -25.36 29.72
N PHE A 628 -21.05 -26.67 29.50
CA PHE A 628 -19.99 -27.32 28.74
C PHE A 628 -19.93 -26.80 27.30
N GLN A 629 -21.08 -26.58 26.66
CA GLN A 629 -21.13 -25.97 25.32
C GLN A 629 -20.61 -24.53 25.30
N ILE A 630 -20.94 -23.70 26.31
CA ILE A 630 -20.42 -22.32 26.41
C ILE A 630 -18.89 -22.36 26.57
N VAL A 631 -18.38 -23.32 27.34
CA VAL A 631 -16.94 -23.50 27.54
C VAL A 631 -16.23 -23.95 26.25
N LEU A 632 -16.84 -24.81 25.43
CA LEU A 632 -16.29 -25.18 24.12
C LEU A 632 -16.22 -23.97 23.18
N ALA A 633 -17.27 -23.15 23.13
CA ALA A 633 -17.27 -21.91 22.36
C ALA A 633 -16.19 -20.92 22.84
N PHE A 634 -16.03 -20.77 24.16
CA PHE A 634 -14.96 -19.97 24.77
C PHE A 634 -13.56 -20.47 24.38
N GLN A 635 -13.42 -21.78 24.13
CA GLN A 635 -12.17 -22.39 23.64
C GLN A 635 -11.96 -22.21 22.13
N GLY A 636 -12.88 -21.56 21.43
CA GLY A 636 -12.81 -21.31 19.98
C GLY A 636 -13.27 -22.50 19.14
N GLU A 637 -13.95 -23.48 19.72
CA GLU A 637 -14.52 -24.59 18.96
C GLU A 637 -15.65 -24.09 18.05
N ALA A 638 -15.63 -24.56 16.80
CA ALA A 638 -16.65 -24.22 15.81
C ALA A 638 -18.02 -24.74 16.23
N TYR A 639 -19.08 -24.16 15.65
CA TYR A 639 -20.46 -24.57 15.89
C TYR A 639 -20.62 -26.09 15.71
N PRO A 640 -20.85 -26.86 16.79
CA PRO A 640 -20.65 -28.31 16.75
C PRO A 640 -21.90 -29.08 16.27
N PHE A 641 -22.98 -28.39 15.90
CA PHE A 641 -24.29 -29.01 15.73
C PHE A 641 -24.62 -29.29 14.26
N GLN A 642 -25.22 -30.46 14.01
CA GLN A 642 -25.65 -30.94 12.69
C GLN A 642 -27.05 -30.42 12.32
N ASP A 643 -27.43 -30.53 11.04
CA ASP A 643 -28.74 -30.17 10.50
C ASP A 643 -29.89 -30.78 11.35
N PRO A 644 -30.86 -29.99 11.85
CA PRO A 644 -31.94 -30.46 12.71
C PRO A 644 -32.98 -31.31 11.95
N ALA A 645 -32.54 -32.45 11.42
CA ALA A 645 -33.40 -33.48 10.82
C ALA A 645 -34.17 -34.24 11.91
N GLY A 646 -35.12 -33.58 12.57
CA GLY A 646 -35.90 -34.21 13.63
C GLY A 646 -36.77 -33.29 14.48
N CYS A 647 -36.69 -31.97 14.32
CA CYS A 647 -37.53 -31.07 15.10
C CYS A 647 -38.96 -31.00 14.52
N PRO A 648 -40.01 -31.24 15.34
CA PRO A 648 -41.41 -31.09 14.95
C PRO A 648 -41.68 -29.83 14.13
#